data_AF-A0A060N9I6-F1
#
_entry.id   AF-A0A060N9I6-F1
#
_cell.length_a   1.000
_cell.length_b   1.000
_cell.length_c   1.000
_cell.angle_alpha   90.00
_cell.angle_beta   90.00
_cell.angle_gamma   90.00
#
_symmetry.space_group_name_H-M   'P 1'
#
loop_
_entity.id
_entity.type
_entity.pdbx_description
1 polymer ?
#
loop_
_entity_poly.entity_id
_entity_poly.type
_entity_poly.pdbx_seq_one_letter_code
_entity_poly.pdbx_strand_id
1 'polypeptide(L)'
;MSTFSDTSPILIKKRKGDYTEPFKPITENLKIVHNIAILNEIPDNFRRVNIEGMIEKRTDFYNGNNNITKNEYIIDYKLGYVFFNEKVNDKTVKAEYLGTGVVLYPSSRIYDTGRKDVIVTIQEMIDGGRKAIEAYSTIDKTIEVAKDYYVKISTAIVEAKQINETLNITIVNGKNINDILNNSIKEATDIDNTLNKTIVNGTNKIAEMDDKLKEFEEISAKTSSTIETAKQTDEVLNKTILNGKNTDDVLNESIRKSTDIHNILNGSVIDGINKITEIDNKIKEINLNEENRVTEEVKRVDAEKIRESNELSRQQGHIKIQDTIDNFSICEEYNSDKEYKKLNRVTLNGSSYECIKDCQGILPTNTNNWICIAEKGKDGLGSGNMHTDDWDRDGDGIIDFANDSNKLGGKLANEYALKSEVSSNVNIKPFKNTAILEEESNRVKIGISEFNMQIDELLVHQNGIYIEKDKEYKISLDELYIEKISGNWNKDTVFNFVMYKGVKDKIEYEDGSLILNGSITFDKFNPDIQAKINDTSKQLKDNSIKIVEENSNVINLKDNVDGLCNVQIGGNTLINLLGSQGGENIVIDKTKNSINTTRVKRYNVNLTANKDYTLIIDILKATTPLYLYSLDIDNKFSYENNYLTNKEGRYIVKLNYNKIDIKSIFLYMQEDQFDADKILEFNNVMLLEGDWTNYNIRYFEGIKSVGELEDNKIEVFSLGKNLFDGELETNGIDSETGQNAPATNRIRSKNYIPVNPNLIYKLSNNKGYDWAIIYFYNAKKQYLSYNNKVIIKPTPETRYIRFAYVSEGSDLTTLVQLEEGIASTVYESYKIDKIDIPLKEPLRGLPNGVRDTINGYTITRRIGRYVITGEETWYQQINEDQGWIQFEDSIVFAIRPFSQYAADISENELTISNLERVNVARINKEGIYHAVGKGWDYLAIRLKKTTLETPNVIGLKVWLKNNPITVYYELAKPIIEKLPQPLMLRSFKNGNLIINSAIPSYIKAKYPTNISSRISTVEEANNTMLDSLGCAWRTLLILADRELNMKSIQALESNMNDDIKNKINEMIGVWK
;
A
#
# COMPACT_ATOMS: atom_id res chain seq x y z
N MET A 1 56.52 11.04 -9.81
CA MET A 1 57.80 10.53 -10.39
C MET A 1 58.21 11.48 -11.50
N SER A 2 59.51 11.73 -11.69
CA SER A 2 59.99 12.53 -12.82
C SER A 2 59.84 11.76 -14.13
N THR A 3 59.29 12.43 -15.15
CA THR A 3 59.22 11.91 -16.51
C THR A 3 60.61 11.89 -17.14
N PHE A 4 61.09 10.71 -17.55
CA PHE A 4 62.26 10.56 -18.42
C PHE A 4 61.82 10.01 -19.77
N SER A 5 62.29 10.65 -20.84
CA SER A 5 61.81 10.46 -22.21
C SER A 5 62.88 9.81 -23.10
N ASP A 6 63.39 8.65 -22.69
CA ASP A 6 64.28 7.84 -23.54
C ASP A 6 63.50 6.73 -24.25
N THR A 7 63.52 6.75 -25.58
CA THR A 7 62.83 5.78 -26.45
C THR A 7 63.60 4.46 -26.64
N SER A 8 64.67 4.24 -25.86
CA SER A 8 65.42 2.97 -25.87
C SER A 8 64.65 1.87 -25.12
N PRO A 9 64.48 0.67 -25.72
CA PRO A 9 63.74 -0.43 -25.09
C PRO A 9 64.47 -1.10 -23.92
N ILE A 10 65.74 -0.75 -23.68
CA ILE A 10 66.57 -1.23 -22.58
C ILE A 10 67.37 -0.01 -22.07
N LEU A 11 67.34 0.26 -20.76
CA LEU A 11 68.11 1.33 -20.14
C LEU A 11 69.32 0.74 -19.41
N ILE A 12 70.52 0.95 -19.97
CA ILE A 12 71.78 0.49 -19.40
C ILE A 12 72.45 1.64 -18.67
N LYS A 13 72.47 1.60 -17.33
CA LYS A 13 73.21 2.56 -16.49
C LYS A 13 74.47 1.90 -15.98
N LYS A 14 75.56 1.93 -16.76
CA LYS A 14 76.89 1.43 -16.33
C LYS A 14 77.77 2.56 -15.83
N ARG A 15 78.46 2.31 -14.72
CA ARG A 15 79.45 3.21 -14.10
C ARG A 15 80.81 3.02 -14.78
N LYS A 16 81.56 4.10 -15.01
CA LYS A 16 82.91 4.01 -15.60
C LYS A 16 83.97 3.40 -14.68
N GLY A 17 83.82 3.54 -13.36
CA GLY A 17 84.82 3.08 -12.38
C GLY A 17 86.03 4.01 -12.23
N ASP A 18 86.01 5.18 -12.87
CA ASP A 18 87.01 6.24 -12.70
C ASP A 18 86.62 7.21 -11.56
N TYR A 19 87.41 8.26 -11.35
CA TYR A 19 87.17 9.25 -10.30
C TYR A 19 85.95 10.15 -10.53
N THR A 20 85.39 10.17 -11.75
CA THR A 20 84.17 10.93 -12.11
C THR A 20 82.90 10.11 -11.89
N GLU A 21 82.99 8.78 -12.03
CA GLU A 21 81.87 7.86 -11.80
C GLU A 21 82.36 6.52 -11.20
N PRO A 22 82.72 6.51 -9.90
CA PRO A 22 83.29 5.33 -9.25
C PRO A 22 82.26 4.20 -9.08
N PHE A 23 82.74 2.96 -8.97
CA PHE A 23 81.91 1.83 -8.59
C PHE A 23 81.39 2.01 -7.16
N LYS A 24 80.13 1.64 -6.92
CA LYS A 24 79.42 1.94 -5.68
C LYS A 24 79.51 0.75 -4.70
N PRO A 25 80.02 0.93 -3.47
CA PRO A 25 79.89 -0.10 -2.43
C PRO A 25 78.41 -0.35 -2.12
N ILE A 26 78.00 -1.61 -2.18
CA ILE A 26 76.64 -2.07 -1.87
C ILE A 26 76.73 -3.20 -0.84
N THR A 27 75.90 -3.08 0.19
CA THR A 27 75.64 -4.11 1.18
C THR A 27 74.14 -4.37 1.18
N GLU A 28 73.72 -5.60 0.94
CA GLU A 28 72.30 -5.94 0.86
C GLU A 28 71.97 -7.34 1.38
N ASN A 29 70.73 -7.49 1.86
CA ASN A 29 70.19 -8.74 2.36
C ASN A 29 69.36 -9.40 1.24
N LEU A 30 69.88 -10.49 0.69
CA LEU A 30 69.31 -11.22 -0.42
C LEU A 30 68.50 -12.42 0.08
N LYS A 31 67.21 -12.49 -0.24
CA LYS A 31 66.43 -13.73 -0.07
C LYS A 31 66.70 -14.66 -1.24
N ILE A 32 67.09 -15.90 -0.94
CA ILE A 32 67.30 -16.96 -1.94
C ILE A 32 65.94 -17.56 -2.31
N VAL A 33 65.58 -17.55 -3.60
CA VAL A 33 64.32 -18.07 -4.12
C VAL A 33 64.60 -18.89 -5.39
N HIS A 34 64.14 -20.14 -5.41
CA HIS A 34 64.50 -21.15 -6.42
C HIS A 34 66.02 -21.26 -6.65
N ASN A 35 66.78 -21.31 -5.55
CA ASN A 35 68.24 -21.44 -5.51
C ASN A 35 69.01 -20.24 -6.08
N ILE A 36 68.32 -19.13 -6.39
CA ILE A 36 68.88 -17.93 -7.00
C ILE A 36 68.60 -16.73 -6.08
N ALA A 37 69.55 -15.80 -6.00
CA ALA A 37 69.26 -14.42 -5.64
C ALA A 37 69.79 -13.46 -6.71
N ILE A 38 69.29 -12.24 -6.73
CA ILE A 38 69.63 -11.21 -7.73
C ILE A 38 70.19 -10.00 -6.99
N LEU A 39 71.36 -9.54 -7.42
CA LEU A 39 72.02 -8.34 -6.89
C LEU A 39 71.37 -7.08 -7.49
N ASN A 40 71.27 -6.01 -6.70
CA ASN A 40 70.68 -4.74 -7.15
C ASN A 40 71.50 -4.00 -8.23
N GLU A 41 72.82 -4.19 -8.29
CA GLU A 41 73.68 -3.77 -9.40
C GLU A 41 74.59 -4.93 -9.84
N ILE A 42 75.03 -4.93 -11.11
CA ILE A 42 75.99 -5.90 -11.65
C ILE A 42 77.32 -5.74 -10.90
N PRO A 43 77.86 -6.79 -10.24
CA PRO A 43 79.04 -6.67 -9.41
C PRO A 43 80.35 -6.54 -10.21
N ASP A 44 81.34 -5.89 -9.62
CA ASP A 44 82.70 -5.81 -10.15
C ASP A 44 83.42 -7.17 -10.10
N ASN A 45 83.66 -7.76 -11.27
CA ASN A 45 84.38 -9.02 -11.44
C ASN A 45 85.83 -8.99 -10.93
N PHE A 46 86.44 -7.80 -10.76
CA PHE A 46 87.78 -7.71 -10.19
C PHE A 46 87.76 -7.86 -8.66
N ARG A 47 86.90 -7.10 -7.98
CA ARG A 47 86.81 -7.09 -6.50
C ARG A 47 85.94 -8.20 -5.90
N ARG A 48 85.12 -8.85 -6.73
CA ARG A 48 84.19 -9.93 -6.35
C ARG A 48 83.07 -9.48 -5.42
N VAL A 49 82.11 -10.38 -5.21
CA VAL A 49 81.11 -10.27 -4.14
C VAL A 49 81.60 -11.12 -2.97
N ASN A 50 81.40 -10.61 -1.76
CA ASN A 50 81.52 -11.36 -0.52
C ASN A 50 80.10 -11.71 -0.03
N ILE A 51 79.87 -12.95 0.39
CA ILE A 51 78.61 -13.37 1.03
C ILE A 51 78.97 -13.94 2.40
N GLU A 52 78.36 -13.38 3.43
CA GLU A 52 78.73 -13.65 4.82
C GLU A 52 78.59 -15.14 5.15
N GLY A 53 79.70 -15.76 5.60
CA GLY A 53 79.75 -17.18 5.96
C GLY A 53 79.81 -18.18 4.78
N MET A 54 79.98 -17.71 3.54
CA MET A 54 80.01 -18.57 2.34
C MET A 54 81.25 -18.31 1.46
N ILE A 55 81.58 -19.25 0.57
CA ILE A 55 82.76 -19.20 -0.30
C ILE A 55 82.34 -19.10 -1.78
N GLU A 56 82.90 -18.14 -2.52
CA GLU A 56 82.70 -18.03 -3.96
C GLU A 56 83.40 -19.20 -4.70
N LYS A 57 82.63 -20.02 -5.39
CA LYS A 57 83.15 -21.06 -6.27
C LYS A 57 83.42 -20.47 -7.66
N ARG A 58 84.70 -20.24 -7.95
CA ARG A 58 85.16 -19.60 -9.20
C ARG A 58 84.96 -20.54 -10.40
N THR A 59 83.99 -20.21 -11.26
CA THR A 59 83.70 -20.90 -12.52
C THR A 59 83.36 -19.87 -13.60
N ASP A 60 83.76 -20.08 -14.85
CA ASP A 60 83.55 -19.11 -15.94
C ASP A 60 82.08 -18.86 -16.30
N PHE A 61 81.18 -19.79 -15.94
CA PHE A 61 79.73 -19.68 -16.05
C PHE A 61 79.02 -20.73 -15.18
N TYR A 62 77.79 -20.44 -14.75
CA TYR A 62 76.91 -21.46 -14.20
C TYR A 62 76.38 -22.35 -15.34
N ASN A 63 76.69 -23.64 -15.29
CA ASN A 63 75.92 -24.68 -15.96
C ASN A 63 75.30 -25.58 -14.89
N GLY A 64 74.17 -26.22 -15.20
CA GLY A 64 73.41 -27.01 -14.21
C GLY A 64 74.15 -28.22 -13.61
N ASN A 65 75.34 -28.57 -14.11
CA ASN A 65 76.18 -29.64 -13.57
C ASN A 65 77.24 -29.14 -12.58
N ASN A 66 77.32 -27.83 -12.33
CA ASN A 66 78.21 -27.26 -11.32
C ASN A 66 77.71 -27.62 -9.91
N ASN A 67 78.26 -28.66 -9.30
CA ASN A 67 77.96 -29.02 -7.91
C ASN A 67 78.34 -27.89 -6.93
N ILE A 68 77.34 -27.13 -6.47
CA ILE A 68 77.46 -26.13 -5.40
C ILE A 68 77.16 -26.82 -4.06
N THR A 69 78.12 -26.82 -3.12
CA THR A 69 77.87 -27.32 -1.75
C THR A 69 77.15 -26.29 -0.88
N LYS A 70 76.66 -26.69 0.30
CA LYS A 70 75.82 -25.85 1.18
C LYS A 70 76.43 -24.50 1.55
N ASN A 71 77.77 -24.39 1.58
CA ASN A 71 78.49 -23.18 1.98
C ASN A 71 79.17 -22.48 0.78
N GLU A 72 78.88 -22.90 -0.45
CA GLU A 72 79.39 -22.30 -1.69
C GLU A 72 78.29 -21.50 -2.41
N TYR A 73 78.71 -20.56 -3.27
CA TYR A 73 77.86 -19.89 -4.24
C TYR A 73 78.63 -19.62 -5.54
N ILE A 74 77.90 -19.42 -6.64
CA ILE A 74 78.45 -19.03 -7.96
C ILE A 74 77.81 -17.72 -8.39
N ILE A 75 78.55 -16.83 -9.06
CA ILE A 75 78.05 -15.52 -9.51
C ILE A 75 78.22 -15.34 -11.01
N ASP A 76 77.14 -14.92 -11.66
CA ASP A 76 77.20 -14.36 -13.00
C ASP A 76 77.49 -12.85 -12.94
N TYR A 77 78.76 -12.50 -13.08
CA TYR A 77 79.24 -11.11 -13.12
C TYR A 77 78.79 -10.31 -14.36
N LYS A 78 78.04 -10.91 -15.29
CA LYS A 78 77.43 -10.19 -16.43
C LYS A 78 76.02 -9.70 -16.11
N LEU A 79 75.29 -10.41 -15.25
CA LEU A 79 73.86 -10.22 -15.00
C LEU A 79 73.51 -9.98 -13.52
N GLY A 80 74.42 -10.24 -12.58
CA GLY A 80 74.18 -10.06 -11.15
C GLY A 80 73.41 -11.23 -10.48
N TYR A 81 73.29 -12.38 -11.15
CA TYR A 81 72.71 -13.58 -10.55
C TYR A 81 73.69 -14.27 -9.61
N VAL A 82 73.22 -14.65 -8.43
CA VAL A 82 73.93 -15.49 -7.46
C VAL A 82 73.21 -16.82 -7.35
N PHE A 83 73.91 -17.91 -7.62
CA PHE A 83 73.41 -19.28 -7.56
C PHE A 83 73.90 -19.96 -6.28
N PHE A 84 72.99 -20.63 -5.58
CA PHE A 84 73.22 -21.29 -4.30
C PHE A 84 72.85 -22.77 -4.36
N ASN A 85 73.21 -23.53 -3.32
CA ASN A 85 72.69 -24.87 -3.12
C ASN A 85 71.20 -24.86 -2.72
N GLU A 86 70.43 -25.84 -3.17
CA GLU A 86 69.00 -26.00 -2.84
C GLU A 86 68.70 -25.96 -1.33
N LYS A 87 69.61 -26.45 -0.48
CA LYS A 87 69.45 -26.56 0.98
C LYS A 87 69.61 -25.21 1.71
N VAL A 88 69.84 -24.13 0.98
CA VAL A 88 69.78 -22.75 1.49
C VAL A 88 68.70 -21.89 0.84
N ASN A 89 67.79 -22.49 0.05
CA ASN A 89 66.59 -21.79 -0.41
C ASN A 89 65.77 -21.22 0.76
N ASP A 90 65.04 -20.13 0.50
CA ASP A 90 64.25 -19.35 1.46
C ASP A 90 65.02 -18.67 2.60
N LYS A 91 66.34 -18.86 2.68
CA LYS A 91 67.19 -18.11 3.60
C LYS A 91 67.53 -16.72 3.06
N THR A 92 67.79 -15.81 3.99
CA THR A 92 68.38 -14.50 3.71
C THR A 92 69.87 -14.56 3.95
N VAL A 93 70.67 -14.10 2.98
CA VAL A 93 72.13 -13.97 3.10
C VAL A 93 72.54 -12.52 2.88
N LYS A 94 73.61 -12.07 3.54
CA LYS A 94 74.15 -10.73 3.39
C LYS A 94 75.25 -10.73 2.34
N ALA A 95 75.11 -9.90 1.30
CA ALA A 95 76.07 -9.73 0.22
C ALA A 95 76.73 -8.34 0.28
N GLU A 96 78.03 -8.28 0.00
CA GLU A 96 78.85 -7.07 -0.01
C GLU A 96 79.71 -7.03 -1.28
N TYR A 97 79.61 -5.97 -2.08
CA TYR A 97 80.30 -5.86 -3.37
C TYR A 97 80.43 -4.41 -3.85
N LEU A 98 81.20 -4.19 -4.93
CA LEU A 98 81.13 -2.94 -5.69
C LEU A 98 80.20 -3.11 -6.89
N GLY A 99 79.11 -2.34 -6.94
CA GLY A 99 78.20 -2.26 -8.07
C GLY A 99 78.78 -1.44 -9.22
N THR A 100 78.66 -1.97 -10.43
CA THR A 100 79.08 -1.36 -11.70
C THR A 100 77.92 -0.74 -12.48
N GLY A 101 76.72 -0.70 -11.88
CA GLY A 101 75.49 -0.26 -12.52
C GLY A 101 74.50 -1.39 -12.86
N VAL A 102 73.43 -1.07 -13.59
CA VAL A 102 72.28 -1.97 -13.80
C VAL A 102 71.70 -1.87 -15.22
N VAL A 103 71.09 -2.97 -15.69
CA VAL A 103 70.31 -3.03 -16.93
C VAL A 103 68.83 -3.11 -16.56
N LEU A 104 68.04 -2.14 -17.01
CA LEU A 104 66.60 -2.04 -16.71
C LEU A 104 65.77 -2.28 -17.96
N TYR A 105 64.78 -3.15 -17.85
CA TYR A 105 63.77 -3.45 -18.87
C TYR A 105 62.43 -2.84 -18.46
N PRO A 106 61.73 -2.09 -19.34
CA PRO A 106 60.41 -1.55 -19.02
C PRO A 106 59.36 -2.67 -18.98
N SER A 107 58.61 -2.75 -17.87
CA SER A 107 57.53 -3.71 -17.62
C SER A 107 56.45 -3.76 -18.70
N SER A 108 56.23 -2.65 -19.41
CA SER A 108 55.30 -2.53 -20.54
C SER A 108 55.81 -3.12 -21.87
N ARG A 109 57.03 -3.68 -21.89
CA ARG A 109 57.62 -4.36 -23.06
C ARG A 109 57.96 -5.83 -22.79
N ILE A 110 57.74 -6.32 -21.58
CA ILE A 110 57.92 -7.74 -21.23
C ILE A 110 56.55 -8.40 -21.30
N TYR A 111 56.39 -9.34 -22.23
CA TYR A 111 55.14 -10.06 -22.48
C TYR A 111 55.19 -11.45 -21.83
N ASP A 112 54.12 -11.85 -21.15
CA ASP A 112 53.92 -13.25 -20.80
C ASP A 112 53.32 -14.01 -22.00
N THR A 113 53.93 -15.15 -22.34
CA THR A 113 53.47 -16.06 -23.40
C THR A 113 53.12 -17.45 -22.85
N GLY A 114 53.14 -17.63 -21.52
CA GLY A 114 52.82 -18.90 -20.84
C GLY A 114 51.34 -19.29 -20.93
N ARG A 115 50.46 -18.36 -21.28
CA ARG A 115 49.03 -18.60 -21.56
C ARG A 115 48.82 -18.53 -23.08
N LYS A 116 48.40 -19.64 -23.68
CA LYS A 116 48.39 -19.82 -25.15
C LYS A 116 47.53 -18.80 -25.92
N ASP A 117 46.55 -18.19 -25.26
CA ASP A 117 45.48 -17.44 -25.93
C ASP A 117 45.45 -15.94 -25.57
N VAL A 118 46.30 -15.46 -24.66
CA VAL A 118 46.33 -14.05 -24.23
C VAL A 118 47.75 -13.57 -23.98
N ILE A 119 48.20 -12.63 -24.81
CA ILE A 119 49.45 -11.88 -24.62
C ILE A 119 49.15 -10.65 -23.76
N VAL A 120 49.66 -10.63 -22.53
CA VAL A 120 49.65 -9.44 -21.64
C VAL A 120 51.06 -9.02 -21.27
N THR A 121 51.25 -7.73 -21.05
CA THR A 121 52.49 -7.20 -20.48
C THR A 121 52.53 -7.36 -18.96
N ILE A 122 53.73 -7.45 -18.39
CA ILE A 122 53.92 -7.45 -16.93
C ILE A 122 53.34 -6.17 -16.31
N GLN A 123 53.35 -5.03 -17.02
CA GLN A 123 52.73 -3.79 -16.56
C GLN A 123 51.21 -3.94 -16.37
N GLU A 124 50.49 -4.51 -17.34
CA GLU A 124 49.04 -4.73 -17.24
C GLU A 124 48.68 -5.69 -16.10
N MET A 125 49.52 -6.69 -15.84
CA MET A 125 49.36 -7.59 -14.69
C MET A 125 49.52 -6.86 -13.34
N ILE A 126 50.51 -5.96 -13.22
CA ILE A 126 50.72 -5.15 -12.01
C ILE A 126 49.53 -4.21 -11.77
N ASP A 127 49.03 -3.55 -12.81
CA ASP A 127 47.92 -2.60 -12.68
C ASP A 127 46.58 -3.32 -12.42
N GLY A 128 46.39 -4.52 -13.00
CA GLY A 128 45.27 -5.40 -12.66
C GLY A 128 45.31 -5.88 -11.21
N GLY A 129 46.49 -6.27 -10.70
CA GLY A 129 46.68 -6.68 -9.31
C GLY A 129 46.38 -5.57 -8.30
N ARG A 130 46.80 -4.33 -8.60
CA ARG A 130 46.49 -3.15 -7.77
C ARG A 130 44.99 -2.88 -7.70
N LYS A 131 44.30 -2.88 -8.85
CA LYS A 131 42.84 -2.71 -8.91
C LYS A 131 42.10 -3.80 -8.12
N ALA A 132 42.57 -5.04 -8.15
CA ALA A 132 41.98 -6.12 -7.36
C ALA A 132 42.12 -5.86 -5.84
N ILE A 133 43.28 -5.38 -5.38
CA ILE A 133 43.53 -5.05 -3.96
C ILE A 133 42.63 -3.87 -3.51
N GLU A 134 42.46 -2.84 -4.34
CA GLU A 134 41.54 -1.72 -4.07
C GLU A 134 40.07 -2.18 -4.00
N ALA A 135 39.67 -3.11 -4.87
CA ALA A 135 38.34 -3.72 -4.83
C ALA A 135 38.12 -4.52 -3.53
N TYR A 136 39.09 -5.34 -3.10
CA TYR A 136 39.01 -6.06 -1.82
C TYR A 136 38.86 -5.11 -0.61
N SER A 137 39.64 -4.03 -0.56
CA SER A 137 39.52 -3.00 0.49
C SER A 137 38.13 -2.34 0.55
N THR A 138 37.41 -2.29 -0.57
CA THR A 138 36.06 -1.73 -0.65
C THR A 138 35.02 -2.72 -0.11
N ILE A 139 35.20 -4.02 -0.36
CA ILE A 139 34.31 -5.09 0.13
C ILE A 139 34.31 -5.17 1.66
N ASP A 140 35.49 -5.09 2.30
CA ASP A 140 35.59 -5.14 3.77
C ASP A 140 34.79 -4.02 4.46
N LYS A 141 34.85 -2.79 3.91
CA LYS A 141 34.04 -1.66 4.40
C LYS A 141 32.54 -1.88 4.21
N THR A 142 32.14 -2.52 3.11
CA THR A 142 30.73 -2.87 2.88
C THR A 142 30.23 -3.93 3.86
N ILE A 143 31.07 -4.89 4.24
CA ILE A 143 30.76 -5.90 5.27
C ILE A 143 30.62 -5.25 6.65
N GLU A 144 31.47 -4.28 6.99
CA GLU A 144 31.38 -3.53 8.25
C GLU A 144 30.07 -2.72 8.34
N VAL A 145 29.69 -2.02 7.28
CA VAL A 145 28.39 -1.33 7.16
C VAL A 145 27.22 -2.31 7.26
N ALA A 146 27.29 -3.48 6.63
CA ALA A 146 26.25 -4.50 6.72
C ALA A 146 26.06 -5.05 8.14
N LYS A 147 27.14 -5.15 8.94
CA LYS A 147 27.07 -5.54 10.36
C LYS A 147 26.37 -4.48 11.21
N ASP A 148 26.67 -3.20 11.00
CA ASP A 148 25.99 -2.08 11.68
C ASP A 148 24.47 -2.06 11.36
N TYR A 149 24.09 -2.27 10.10
CA TYR A 149 22.68 -2.44 9.73
C TYR A 149 22.04 -3.67 10.39
N TYR A 150 22.73 -4.81 10.44
CA TYR A 150 22.22 -6.02 11.11
C TYR A 150 21.95 -5.80 12.61
N VAL A 151 22.86 -5.09 13.31
CA VAL A 151 22.66 -4.72 14.72
C VAL A 151 21.44 -3.80 14.87
N LYS A 152 21.32 -2.74 14.06
CA LYS A 152 20.18 -1.82 14.08
C LYS A 152 18.84 -2.53 13.83
N ILE A 153 18.80 -3.44 12.86
CA ILE A 153 17.62 -4.26 12.57
C ILE A 153 17.31 -5.19 13.75
N SER A 154 18.32 -5.80 14.38
CA SER A 154 18.14 -6.68 15.54
C SER A 154 17.55 -5.94 16.74
N THR A 155 18.03 -4.71 17.02
CA THR A 155 17.47 -3.85 18.07
C THR A 155 16.02 -3.46 17.76
N ALA A 156 15.73 -3.01 16.54
CA ALA A 156 14.38 -2.66 16.11
C ALA A 156 13.39 -3.85 16.21
N ILE A 157 13.85 -5.08 15.99
CA ILE A 157 13.05 -6.30 16.19
C ILE A 157 12.73 -6.53 17.68
N VAL A 158 13.65 -6.23 18.60
CA VAL A 158 13.40 -6.34 20.05
C VAL A 158 12.42 -5.27 20.51
N GLU A 159 12.59 -4.01 20.07
CA GLU A 159 11.65 -2.92 20.33
C GLU A 159 10.25 -3.22 19.79
N ALA A 160 10.15 -3.73 18.55
CA ALA A 160 8.88 -4.12 17.96
C ALA A 160 8.17 -5.26 18.73
N LYS A 161 8.91 -6.21 19.33
CA LYS A 161 8.35 -7.24 20.20
C LYS A 161 7.75 -6.65 21.48
N GLN A 162 8.49 -5.77 22.16
CA GLN A 162 8.01 -5.08 23.37
C GLN A 162 6.78 -4.20 23.10
N ILE A 163 6.75 -3.52 21.95
CA ILE A 163 5.58 -2.77 21.49
C ILE A 163 4.40 -3.71 21.25
N ASN A 164 4.60 -4.86 20.60
CA ASN A 164 3.54 -5.85 20.35
C ASN A 164 2.99 -6.47 21.64
N GLU A 165 3.85 -6.78 22.61
CA GLU A 165 3.45 -7.25 23.95
C GLU A 165 2.60 -6.18 24.68
N THR A 166 3.04 -4.92 24.65
CA THR A 166 2.30 -3.77 25.22
C THR A 166 0.97 -3.53 24.52
N LEU A 167 0.92 -3.70 23.19
CA LEU A 167 -0.29 -3.57 22.39
C LEU A 167 -1.30 -4.68 22.72
N ASN A 168 -0.83 -5.93 22.86
CA ASN A 168 -1.68 -7.05 23.27
C ASN A 168 -2.30 -6.84 24.66
N ILE A 169 -1.52 -6.36 25.64
CA ILE A 169 -2.04 -5.98 26.97
C ILE A 169 -3.11 -4.88 26.84
N THR A 170 -2.86 -3.88 25.99
CA THR A 170 -3.80 -2.76 25.75
C THR A 170 -5.10 -3.24 25.08
N ILE A 171 -5.02 -4.17 24.12
CA ILE A 171 -6.18 -4.79 23.45
C ILE A 171 -7.01 -5.61 24.46
N VAL A 172 -6.37 -6.39 25.33
CA VAL A 172 -7.07 -7.15 26.39
C VAL A 172 -7.79 -6.20 27.35
N ASN A 173 -7.13 -5.12 27.78
CA ASN A 173 -7.76 -4.10 28.63
C ASN A 173 -8.93 -3.39 27.93
N GLY A 174 -8.77 -3.05 26.65
CA GLY A 174 -9.84 -2.47 25.83
C GLY A 174 -11.05 -3.40 25.67
N LYS A 175 -10.80 -4.71 25.51
CA LYS A 175 -11.87 -5.72 25.49
C LYS A 175 -12.60 -5.80 26.83
N ASN A 176 -11.88 -5.87 27.94
CA ASN A 176 -12.50 -5.87 29.28
C ASN A 176 -13.37 -4.62 29.52
N ILE A 177 -12.91 -3.44 29.10
CA ILE A 177 -13.70 -2.19 29.16
C ILE A 177 -14.96 -2.28 28.29
N ASN A 178 -14.85 -2.84 27.07
CA ASN A 178 -16.00 -3.00 26.18
C ASN A 178 -17.03 -4.00 26.73
N ASP A 179 -16.58 -5.10 27.34
CA ASP A 179 -17.44 -6.10 27.98
C ASP A 179 -18.16 -5.51 29.21
N ILE A 180 -17.49 -4.68 30.01
CA ILE A 180 -18.11 -3.90 31.09
C ILE A 180 -19.16 -2.94 30.54
N LEU A 181 -18.83 -2.16 29.50
CA LEU A 181 -19.74 -1.20 28.88
C LEU A 181 -20.98 -1.87 28.30
N ASN A 182 -20.83 -3.00 27.61
CA ASN A 182 -21.95 -3.78 27.07
C ASN A 182 -22.89 -4.29 28.17
N ASN A 183 -22.36 -4.73 29.31
CA ASN A 183 -23.17 -5.12 30.46
C ASN A 183 -23.95 -3.92 31.03
N SER A 184 -23.31 -2.77 31.22
CA SER A 184 -23.99 -1.55 31.70
C SER A 184 -25.06 -1.03 30.72
N ILE A 185 -24.83 -1.13 29.41
CA ILE A 185 -25.83 -0.79 28.38
C ILE A 185 -27.03 -1.74 28.47
N LYS A 186 -26.79 -3.04 28.68
CA LYS A 186 -27.86 -4.04 28.85
C LYS A 186 -28.69 -3.74 30.09
N GLU A 187 -28.06 -3.49 31.24
CA GLU A 187 -28.74 -3.11 32.48
C GLU A 187 -29.60 -1.84 32.31
N ALA A 188 -29.06 -0.80 31.64
CA ALA A 188 -29.82 0.41 31.31
C ALA A 188 -31.02 0.13 30.40
N THR A 189 -30.87 -0.78 29.43
CA THR A 189 -31.94 -1.19 28.51
C THR A 189 -33.04 -1.97 29.23
N ASP A 190 -32.68 -2.85 30.18
CA ASP A 190 -33.65 -3.60 30.99
C ASP A 190 -34.43 -2.67 31.96
N ILE A 191 -33.77 -1.63 32.48
CA ILE A 191 -34.41 -0.55 33.25
C ILE A 191 -35.39 0.25 32.37
N ASP A 192 -34.99 0.69 31.18
CA ASP A 192 -35.85 1.46 30.26
C ASP A 192 -37.08 0.65 29.83
N ASN A 193 -36.91 -0.62 29.47
CA ASN A 193 -38.02 -1.54 29.17
C ASN A 193 -39.01 -1.69 30.35
N THR A 194 -38.50 -1.67 31.58
CA THR A 194 -39.33 -1.75 32.80
C THR A 194 -40.07 -0.43 33.06
N LEU A 195 -39.40 0.71 32.84
CA LEU A 195 -40.00 2.03 32.94
C LEU A 195 -41.10 2.22 31.89
N ASN A 196 -40.85 1.87 30.62
CA ASN A 196 -41.82 1.95 29.53
C ASN A 196 -43.08 1.09 29.80
N LYS A 197 -42.93 -0.14 30.29
CA LYS A 197 -44.07 -0.97 30.74
C LYS A 197 -44.86 -0.30 31.88
N THR A 198 -44.17 0.37 32.80
CA THR A 198 -44.80 1.08 33.92
C THR A 198 -45.57 2.31 33.43
N ILE A 199 -44.99 3.08 32.50
CA ILE A 199 -45.64 4.23 31.85
C ILE A 199 -46.90 3.79 31.10
N VAL A 200 -46.82 2.76 30.24
CA VAL A 200 -47.97 2.23 29.49
C VAL A 200 -49.09 1.78 30.44
N ASN A 201 -48.76 1.08 31.53
CA ASN A 201 -49.75 0.71 32.55
C ASN A 201 -50.37 1.93 33.25
N GLY A 202 -49.61 3.01 33.43
CA GLY A 202 -50.12 4.29 33.93
C GLY A 202 -51.08 4.96 32.93
N THR A 203 -50.69 5.07 31.66
CA THR A 203 -51.51 5.63 30.58
C THR A 203 -52.81 4.87 30.40
N ASN A 204 -52.79 3.53 30.44
CA ASN A 204 -54.00 2.71 30.35
C ASN A 204 -54.96 3.00 31.52
N LYS A 205 -54.44 3.14 32.75
CA LYS A 205 -55.27 3.53 33.91
C LYS A 205 -55.83 4.95 33.80
N ILE A 206 -55.10 5.88 33.20
CA ILE A 206 -55.61 7.23 32.91
C ILE A 206 -56.75 7.14 31.90
N ALA A 207 -56.61 6.37 30.82
CA ALA A 207 -57.70 6.17 29.86
C ALA A 207 -58.94 5.51 30.50
N GLU A 208 -58.76 4.49 31.34
CA GLU A 208 -59.86 3.90 32.13
C GLU A 208 -60.54 4.90 33.08
N MET A 209 -59.78 5.88 33.60
CA MET A 209 -60.32 6.96 34.43
C MET A 209 -61.07 8.00 33.58
N ASP A 210 -60.54 8.38 32.41
CA ASP A 210 -61.17 9.32 31.49
C ASP A 210 -62.49 8.77 30.92
N ASP A 211 -62.55 7.47 30.60
CA ASP A 211 -63.79 6.84 30.15
C ASP A 211 -64.84 6.74 31.26
N LYS A 212 -64.42 6.48 32.51
CA LYS A 212 -65.31 6.61 33.68
C LYS A 212 -65.72 8.06 33.96
N LEU A 213 -64.87 9.03 33.64
CA LEU A 213 -65.20 10.45 33.76
C LEU A 213 -66.28 10.82 32.73
N LYS A 214 -66.17 10.37 31.48
CA LYS A 214 -67.21 10.53 30.46
C LYS A 214 -68.51 9.84 30.87
N GLU A 215 -68.46 8.61 31.40
CA GLU A 215 -69.66 7.93 31.90
C GLU A 215 -70.32 8.73 33.04
N PHE A 216 -69.52 9.32 33.94
CA PHE A 216 -70.02 10.21 35.00
C PHE A 216 -70.58 11.54 34.44
N GLU A 217 -69.95 12.13 33.42
CA GLU A 217 -70.44 13.32 32.72
C GLU A 217 -71.74 13.04 31.95
N GLU A 218 -71.87 11.87 31.31
CA GLU A 218 -73.11 11.42 30.67
C GLU A 218 -74.22 11.18 31.69
N ILE A 219 -73.92 10.54 32.83
CA ILE A 219 -74.86 10.38 33.95
C ILE A 219 -75.26 11.75 34.52
N SER A 220 -74.32 12.68 34.66
CA SER A 220 -74.55 14.05 35.13
C SER A 220 -75.42 14.85 34.14
N ALA A 221 -75.13 14.75 32.84
CA ALA A 221 -75.92 15.36 31.77
C ALA A 221 -77.33 14.79 31.69
N LYS A 222 -77.48 13.46 31.84
CA LYS A 222 -78.77 12.76 31.87
C LYS A 222 -79.56 13.04 33.15
N THR A 223 -78.88 13.22 34.28
CA THR A 223 -79.51 13.70 35.53
C THR A 223 -79.98 15.14 35.36
N SER A 224 -79.14 16.00 34.79
CA SER A 224 -79.47 17.39 34.47
C SER A 224 -80.63 17.50 33.48
N SER A 225 -80.65 16.69 32.42
CA SER A 225 -81.75 16.64 31.46
C SER A 225 -83.03 16.07 32.08
N THR A 226 -82.92 15.14 33.03
CA THR A 226 -84.08 14.63 33.79
C THR A 226 -84.66 15.71 34.72
N ILE A 227 -83.81 16.50 35.37
CA ILE A 227 -84.21 17.69 36.15
C ILE A 227 -84.86 18.75 35.25
N GLU A 228 -84.27 18.99 34.07
CA GLU A 228 -84.80 19.94 33.08
C GLU A 228 -86.15 19.47 32.52
N THR A 229 -86.29 18.18 32.20
CA THR A 229 -87.54 17.56 31.74
C THR A 229 -88.60 17.59 32.84
N ALA A 230 -88.23 17.36 34.10
CA ALA A 230 -89.15 17.44 35.23
C ALA A 230 -89.69 18.87 35.43
N LYS A 231 -88.85 19.91 35.25
CA LYS A 231 -89.29 21.32 35.26
C LYS A 231 -90.18 21.65 34.06
N GLN A 232 -89.81 21.21 32.86
CA GLN A 232 -90.54 21.51 31.63
C GLN A 232 -91.88 20.75 31.54
N THR A 233 -92.00 19.57 32.15
CA THR A 233 -93.26 18.80 32.22
C THR A 233 -94.30 19.48 33.13
N ASP A 234 -93.86 20.27 34.12
CA ASP A 234 -94.74 21.05 35.01
C ASP A 234 -95.26 22.34 34.32
N GLU A 235 -94.48 22.92 33.40
CA GLU A 235 -94.82 24.18 32.72
C GLU A 235 -95.56 23.98 31.38
N VAL A 236 -95.23 22.92 30.62
CA VAL A 236 -95.81 22.66 29.28
C VAL A 236 -97.24 22.12 29.34
N LEU A 237 -97.68 21.56 30.48
CA LEU A 237 -99.07 21.16 30.70
C LEU A 237 -100.07 22.35 30.63
N ASN A 238 -99.59 23.58 30.84
CA ASN A 238 -100.42 24.79 30.91
C ASN A 238 -100.63 25.54 29.58
N LYS A 239 -99.94 25.18 28.48
CA LYS A 239 -100.12 25.84 27.16
C LYS A 239 -100.05 24.87 25.98
N THR A 240 -100.90 23.84 26.02
CA THR A 240 -101.44 23.27 24.78
C THR A 240 -102.15 24.39 23.98
N ILE A 241 -102.25 24.22 22.64
CA ILE A 241 -103.04 25.02 21.68
C ILE A 241 -102.28 26.16 20.94
N LEU A 242 -101.73 25.76 19.79
CA LEU A 242 -101.69 26.44 18.48
C LEU A 242 -100.80 27.69 18.20
N ASN A 243 -99.98 27.49 17.16
CA ASN A 243 -99.60 28.43 16.08
C ASN A 243 -98.54 29.51 16.33
N GLY A 244 -97.52 29.54 15.46
CA GLY A 244 -96.52 30.63 15.43
C GLY A 244 -95.40 30.46 14.40
N LYS A 245 -95.74 30.29 13.11
CA LYS A 245 -94.76 30.24 12.00
C LYS A 245 -93.96 31.55 11.89
N ASN A 246 -92.61 31.48 11.90
CA ASN A 246 -91.66 32.21 11.03
C ASN A 246 -90.27 32.38 11.70
N THR A 247 -89.39 31.39 11.51
CA THR A 247 -87.95 31.54 11.81
C THR A 247 -87.03 30.82 10.81
N ASP A 248 -87.58 30.30 9.70
CA ASP A 248 -86.88 29.41 8.78
C ASP A 248 -85.91 30.13 7.84
N ASP A 249 -86.17 31.39 7.47
CA ASP A 249 -85.41 32.08 6.42
C ASP A 249 -84.00 32.53 6.89
N VAL A 250 -83.83 32.86 8.17
CA VAL A 250 -82.50 33.18 8.76
C VAL A 250 -81.72 31.90 9.07
N LEU A 251 -82.43 30.83 9.42
CA LEU A 251 -81.84 29.54 9.75
C LEU A 251 -81.26 28.85 8.50
N ASN A 252 -81.99 28.85 7.38
CA ASN A 252 -81.55 28.20 6.14
C ASN A 252 -80.30 28.85 5.50
N GLU A 253 -80.19 30.18 5.52
CA GLU A 253 -78.99 30.89 5.03
C GLU A 253 -77.75 30.60 5.91
N SER A 254 -77.96 30.45 7.22
CA SER A 254 -76.91 30.11 8.19
C SER A 254 -76.47 28.64 8.08
N ILE A 255 -77.43 27.72 7.89
CA ILE A 255 -77.17 26.31 7.62
C ILE A 255 -76.36 26.17 6.33
N ARG A 256 -76.72 26.87 5.24
CA ARG A 256 -76.01 26.74 3.97
C ARG A 256 -74.53 27.15 4.07
N LYS A 257 -74.25 28.29 4.72
CA LYS A 257 -72.87 28.75 4.97
C LYS A 257 -72.08 27.81 5.87
N SER A 258 -72.73 27.21 6.88
CA SER A 258 -72.15 26.17 7.71
C SER A 258 -71.80 24.92 6.88
N THR A 259 -72.70 24.45 6.01
CA THR A 259 -72.48 23.31 5.13
C THR A 259 -71.34 23.55 4.13
N ASP A 260 -71.27 24.74 3.52
CA ASP A 260 -70.19 25.10 2.57
C ASP A 260 -68.82 25.11 3.27
N ILE A 261 -68.72 25.68 4.48
CA ILE A 261 -67.49 25.67 5.30
C ILE A 261 -67.12 24.24 5.76
N HIS A 262 -68.11 23.45 6.18
CA HIS A 262 -67.91 22.06 6.59
C HIS A 262 -67.35 21.20 5.44
N ASN A 263 -67.84 21.39 4.22
CA ASN A 263 -67.36 20.65 3.04
C ASN A 263 -65.91 21.03 2.67
N ILE A 264 -65.52 22.31 2.78
CA ILE A 264 -64.14 22.77 2.53
C ILE A 264 -63.17 22.23 3.60
N LEU A 265 -63.59 22.25 4.88
CA LEU A 265 -62.82 21.68 5.98
C LEU A 265 -62.69 20.16 5.83
N ASN A 266 -63.78 19.44 5.54
CA ASN A 266 -63.74 17.99 5.32
C ASN A 266 -62.82 17.62 4.15
N GLY A 267 -62.85 18.34 3.02
CA GLY A 267 -61.92 18.10 1.91
C GLY A 267 -60.46 18.27 2.33
N SER A 268 -60.15 19.35 3.05
CA SER A 268 -58.79 19.63 3.54
C SER A 268 -58.31 18.61 4.59
N VAL A 269 -59.23 18.14 5.46
CA VAL A 269 -58.98 17.12 6.47
C VAL A 269 -58.81 15.74 5.83
N ILE A 270 -59.59 15.39 4.81
CA ILE A 270 -59.46 14.14 4.05
C ILE A 270 -58.13 14.10 3.29
N ASP A 271 -57.73 15.20 2.64
CA ASP A 271 -56.41 15.30 2.00
C ASP A 271 -55.25 15.22 3.02
N GLY A 272 -55.45 15.77 4.23
CA GLY A 272 -54.53 15.61 5.35
C GLY A 272 -54.41 14.16 5.81
N ILE A 273 -55.55 13.49 6.05
CA ILE A 273 -55.64 12.08 6.46
C ILE A 273 -55.03 11.17 5.39
N ASN A 274 -55.27 11.42 4.11
CA ASN A 274 -54.70 10.65 3.01
C ASN A 274 -53.16 10.77 2.98
N LYS A 275 -52.62 11.98 3.16
CA LYS A 275 -51.16 12.20 3.26
C LYS A 275 -50.56 11.57 4.51
N ILE A 276 -51.24 11.67 5.66
CA ILE A 276 -50.82 10.99 6.90
C ILE A 276 -50.82 9.48 6.69
N THR A 277 -51.84 8.91 6.04
CA THR A 277 -51.92 7.47 5.73
C THR A 277 -50.82 7.02 4.77
N GLU A 278 -50.49 7.84 3.76
CA GLU A 278 -49.36 7.57 2.84
C GLU A 278 -48.00 7.62 3.58
N ILE A 279 -47.83 8.58 4.50
CA ILE A 279 -46.64 8.70 5.35
C ILE A 279 -46.54 7.52 6.32
N ASP A 280 -47.63 7.14 7.00
CA ASP A 280 -47.68 5.99 7.91
C ASP A 280 -47.35 4.67 7.19
N ASN A 281 -47.82 4.49 5.95
CA ASN A 281 -47.49 3.32 5.16
C ASN A 281 -46.02 3.30 4.74
N LYS A 282 -45.45 4.46 4.37
CA LYS A 282 -44.00 4.59 4.11
C LYS A 282 -43.16 4.38 5.37
N ILE A 283 -43.60 4.86 6.53
CA ILE A 283 -42.93 4.61 7.82
C ILE A 283 -42.98 3.12 8.16
N LYS A 284 -44.11 2.44 7.96
CA LYS A 284 -44.22 0.98 8.15
C LYS A 284 -43.31 0.19 7.19
N GLU A 285 -43.20 0.61 5.93
CA GLU A 285 -42.31 -0.01 4.94
C GLU A 285 -40.83 0.22 5.29
N ILE A 286 -40.46 1.43 5.71
CA ILE A 286 -39.10 1.75 6.19
C ILE A 286 -38.77 0.94 7.44
N ASN A 287 -39.67 0.89 8.43
CA ASN A 287 -39.46 0.11 9.65
C ASN A 287 -39.34 -1.38 9.36
N LEU A 288 -40.17 -1.95 8.48
CA LEU A 288 -40.08 -3.36 8.09
C LEU A 288 -38.78 -3.66 7.34
N ASN A 289 -38.32 -2.76 6.47
CA ASN A 289 -37.02 -2.89 5.79
C ASN A 289 -35.84 -2.78 6.77
N GLU A 290 -35.94 -1.91 7.78
CA GLU A 290 -34.93 -1.77 8.82
C GLU A 290 -34.93 -2.96 9.79
N GLU A 291 -36.10 -3.49 10.18
CA GLU A 291 -36.23 -4.73 10.96
C GLU A 291 -35.64 -5.94 10.20
N ASN A 292 -35.87 -6.03 8.89
CA ASN A 292 -35.24 -7.05 8.04
C ASN A 292 -33.71 -6.85 7.98
N ARG A 293 -33.23 -5.62 7.79
CA ARG A 293 -31.79 -5.29 7.76
C ARG A 293 -31.12 -5.61 9.10
N VAL A 294 -31.75 -5.25 10.22
CA VAL A 294 -31.29 -5.57 11.58
C VAL A 294 -31.30 -7.07 11.82
N THR A 295 -32.31 -7.80 11.32
CA THR A 295 -32.37 -9.27 11.44
C THR A 295 -31.25 -9.96 10.65
N GLU A 296 -30.95 -9.52 9.42
CA GLU A 296 -29.81 -10.04 8.66
C GLU A 296 -28.46 -9.63 9.25
N GLU A 297 -28.36 -8.42 9.82
CA GLU A 297 -27.16 -7.97 10.52
C GLU A 297 -26.94 -8.76 11.82
N VAL A 298 -28.00 -9.11 12.56
CA VAL A 298 -27.93 -10.02 13.71
C VAL A 298 -27.47 -11.41 13.26
N LYS A 299 -27.99 -11.96 12.15
CA LYS A 299 -27.50 -13.24 11.59
C LYS A 299 -26.03 -13.17 11.20
N ARG A 300 -25.58 -12.06 10.59
CA ARG A 300 -24.16 -11.81 10.25
C ARG A 300 -23.29 -11.75 11.52
N VAL A 301 -23.73 -11.01 12.53
CA VAL A 301 -23.04 -10.85 13.82
C VAL A 301 -23.00 -12.17 14.58
N ASP A 302 -24.06 -12.98 14.56
CA ASP A 302 -24.07 -14.29 15.22
C ASP A 302 -23.22 -15.33 14.44
N ALA A 303 -23.21 -15.28 13.10
CA ALA A 303 -22.26 -16.06 12.31
C ALA A 303 -20.81 -15.65 12.60
N GLU A 304 -20.55 -14.36 12.83
CA GLU A 304 -19.23 -13.85 13.21
C GLU A 304 -18.86 -14.26 14.64
N LYS A 305 -19.79 -14.21 15.62
CA LYS A 305 -19.57 -14.78 16.97
C LYS A 305 -19.30 -16.28 16.93
N ILE A 306 -19.95 -17.02 16.02
CA ILE A 306 -19.65 -18.45 15.81
C ILE A 306 -18.25 -18.63 15.23
N ARG A 307 -17.83 -17.78 14.26
CA ARG A 307 -16.45 -17.77 13.73
C ARG A 307 -15.43 -17.45 14.83
N GLU A 308 -15.69 -16.45 15.67
CA GLU A 308 -14.85 -16.07 16.82
C GLU A 308 -14.80 -17.18 17.87
N SER A 309 -15.92 -17.83 18.18
CA SER A 309 -15.99 -18.96 19.12
C SER A 309 -15.24 -20.20 18.60
N ASN A 310 -15.34 -20.48 17.29
CA ASN A 310 -14.57 -21.55 16.64
C ASN A 310 -13.07 -21.23 16.62
N GLU A 311 -12.68 -19.98 16.38
CA GLU A 311 -11.29 -19.53 16.42
C GLU A 311 -10.73 -19.53 17.85
N LEU A 312 -11.52 -19.12 18.84
CA LEU A 312 -11.19 -19.23 20.26
C LEU A 312 -11.04 -20.70 20.69
N SER A 313 -11.92 -21.59 20.20
CA SER A 313 -11.82 -23.03 20.44
C SER A 313 -10.58 -23.65 19.80
N ARG A 314 -10.18 -23.17 18.60
CA ARG A 314 -8.92 -23.55 17.95
C ARG A 314 -7.72 -23.07 18.75
N GLN A 315 -7.73 -21.83 19.22
CA GLN A 315 -6.69 -21.26 20.08
C GLN A 315 -6.60 -21.98 21.44
N GLN A 316 -7.73 -22.31 22.07
CA GLN A 316 -7.79 -23.17 23.26
C GLN A 316 -7.31 -24.60 23.00
N GLY A 317 -7.47 -25.12 21.77
CA GLY A 317 -6.85 -26.37 21.34
C GLY A 317 -5.31 -26.28 21.35
N HIS A 318 -4.75 -25.18 20.86
CA HIS A 318 -3.31 -24.91 20.96
C HIS A 318 -2.85 -24.68 22.40
N ILE A 319 -3.63 -23.99 23.24
CA ILE A 319 -3.32 -23.80 24.67
C ILE A 319 -3.36 -25.14 25.41
N LYS A 320 -4.32 -26.04 25.14
CA LYS A 320 -4.34 -27.39 25.72
C LYS A 320 -3.14 -28.25 25.29
N ILE A 321 -2.65 -28.06 24.07
CA ILE A 321 -1.39 -28.67 23.61
C ILE A 321 -0.20 -28.06 24.35
N GLN A 322 -0.19 -26.73 24.57
CA GLN A 322 0.83 -26.05 25.36
C GLN A 322 0.81 -26.49 26.83
N ASP A 323 -0.34 -26.57 27.49
CA ASP A 323 -0.49 -27.13 28.85
C ASP A 323 -0.01 -28.59 28.91
N THR A 324 -0.22 -29.39 27.85
CA THR A 324 0.29 -30.76 27.78
C THR A 324 1.82 -30.80 27.64
N ILE A 325 2.41 -29.79 27.00
CA ILE A 325 3.88 -29.62 26.88
C ILE A 325 4.46 -29.08 28.19
N ASP A 326 3.85 -28.08 28.82
CA ASP A 326 4.35 -27.40 30.02
C ASP A 326 4.22 -28.29 31.28
N ASN A 327 3.25 -29.21 31.32
CA ASN A 327 3.20 -30.28 32.32
C ASN A 327 4.32 -31.33 32.15
N PHE A 328 5.03 -31.35 31.01
CA PHE A 328 6.23 -32.17 30.81
C PHE A 328 7.50 -31.32 30.89
N SER A 329 8.30 -31.59 31.92
CA SER A 329 9.72 -31.19 32.05
C SER A 329 10.05 -29.87 32.79
N ILE A 330 9.65 -29.80 34.05
CA ILE A 330 10.49 -29.19 35.11
C ILE A 330 10.83 -30.29 36.12
N CYS A 331 12.07 -30.32 36.60
CA CYS A 331 12.48 -31.15 37.73
C CYS A 331 12.70 -30.22 38.93
N GLU A 332 11.86 -30.36 39.95
CA GLU A 332 11.74 -29.42 41.07
C GLU A 332 11.91 -30.13 42.42
N GLU A 333 12.08 -29.40 43.53
CA GLU A 333 12.14 -30.05 44.85
C GLU A 333 10.74 -30.51 45.31
N TYR A 334 10.67 -31.67 45.97
CA TYR A 334 9.39 -32.25 46.40
C TYR A 334 8.73 -31.42 47.51
N ASN A 335 7.46 -31.07 47.30
CA ASN A 335 6.61 -30.35 48.22
C ASN A 335 5.34 -31.18 48.50
N SER A 336 5.04 -31.47 49.77
CA SER A 336 3.88 -32.29 50.16
C SER A 336 2.53 -31.72 49.72
N ASP A 337 2.45 -30.40 49.59
CA ASP A 337 1.19 -29.69 49.38
C ASP A 337 0.87 -29.56 47.88
N LYS A 338 1.81 -29.90 47.00
CA LYS A 338 1.66 -29.88 45.54
C LYS A 338 1.11 -31.20 45.01
N GLU A 339 0.12 -31.14 44.11
CA GLU A 339 -0.33 -32.31 43.36
C GLU A 339 0.63 -32.57 42.18
N TYR A 340 1.18 -33.78 42.12
CA TYR A 340 2.06 -34.24 41.06
C TYR A 340 1.34 -35.18 40.11
N LYS A 341 1.43 -34.91 38.81
CA LYS A 341 0.90 -35.76 37.75
C LYS A 341 1.92 -36.83 37.33
N LYS A 342 1.42 -37.92 36.76
CA LYS A 342 2.27 -38.97 36.18
C LYS A 342 3.25 -38.36 35.16
N LEU A 343 4.54 -38.70 35.32
CA LEU A 343 5.73 -38.22 34.60
C LEU A 343 6.30 -36.86 35.06
N ASN A 344 5.75 -36.24 36.10
CA ASN A 344 6.41 -35.14 36.80
C ASN A 344 7.67 -35.67 37.51
N ARG A 345 8.77 -34.91 37.48
CA ARG A 345 10.05 -35.28 38.10
C ARG A 345 10.35 -34.38 39.28
N VAL A 346 10.83 -34.96 40.39
CA VAL A 346 11.17 -34.23 41.61
C VAL A 346 12.52 -34.65 42.18
N THR A 347 13.13 -33.79 42.98
CA THR A 347 14.29 -34.11 43.82
C THR A 347 13.86 -34.21 45.29
N LEU A 348 14.45 -35.15 46.02
CA LEU A 348 14.34 -35.26 47.47
C LEU A 348 15.65 -35.81 48.04
N ASN A 349 16.21 -35.13 49.03
CA ASN A 349 17.45 -35.52 49.74
C ASN A 349 18.67 -35.78 48.82
N GLY A 350 18.70 -35.14 47.64
CA GLY A 350 19.78 -35.27 46.65
C GLY A 350 19.67 -36.46 45.70
N SER A 351 18.54 -37.18 45.70
CA SER A 351 18.16 -38.16 44.67
C SER A 351 16.98 -37.63 43.85
N SER A 352 16.88 -38.04 42.59
CA SER A 352 15.79 -37.65 41.67
C SER A 352 14.81 -38.80 41.45
N TYR A 353 13.53 -38.46 41.39
CA TYR A 353 12.41 -39.39 41.28
C TYR A 353 11.41 -38.92 40.22
N GLU A 354 10.72 -39.86 39.57
CA GLU A 354 9.66 -39.58 38.60
C GLU A 354 8.34 -40.18 39.08
N CYS A 355 7.26 -39.41 38.98
CA CYS A 355 5.93 -39.83 39.40
C CYS A 355 5.38 -40.85 38.41
N ILE A 356 5.12 -42.09 38.83
CA ILE A 356 4.53 -43.12 37.96
C ILE A 356 2.99 -43.11 38.00
N LYS A 357 2.38 -42.40 38.97
CA LYS A 357 0.93 -42.24 39.12
C LYS A 357 0.58 -41.02 39.98
N ASP A 358 -0.31 -40.18 39.48
CA ASP A 358 -0.89 -38.99 40.15
C ASP A 358 -1.00 -39.12 41.68
N CYS A 359 -0.40 -38.18 42.41
CA CYS A 359 -0.44 -38.12 43.88
C CYS A 359 -0.13 -36.73 44.44
N GLN A 360 -0.58 -36.50 45.67
CA GLN A 360 -0.29 -35.32 46.50
C GLN A 360 0.07 -35.83 47.91
N GLY A 361 1.02 -35.20 48.59
CA GLY A 361 1.45 -35.60 49.94
C GLY A 361 2.18 -36.95 50.06
N ILE A 362 2.31 -37.74 48.99
CA ILE A 362 3.00 -39.03 49.00
C ILE A 362 4.49 -38.83 48.69
N LEU A 363 5.35 -39.11 49.67
CA LEU A 363 6.80 -38.98 49.55
C LEU A 363 7.39 -39.79 48.37
N PRO A 364 8.35 -39.22 47.61
CA PRO A 364 9.08 -39.86 46.50
C PRO A 364 9.76 -41.20 46.80
N THR A 365 9.94 -41.56 48.07
CA THR A 365 10.45 -42.87 48.50
C THR A 365 9.41 -44.00 48.39
N ASN A 366 8.14 -43.69 48.10
CA ASN A 366 7.08 -44.69 47.92
C ASN A 366 7.06 -45.23 46.47
N THR A 367 7.59 -46.45 46.31
CA THR A 367 7.79 -47.12 45.02
C THR A 367 6.51 -47.48 44.24
N ASN A 368 5.32 -47.33 44.84
CA ASN A 368 4.04 -47.53 44.16
C ASN A 368 3.55 -46.29 43.39
N ASN A 369 4.08 -45.11 43.74
CA ASN A 369 3.71 -43.82 43.15
C ASN A 369 4.89 -43.11 42.48
N TRP A 370 6.12 -43.48 42.83
CA TRP A 370 7.35 -42.87 42.33
C TRP A 370 8.38 -43.94 41.94
N ILE A 371 9.21 -43.64 40.94
CA ILE A 371 10.40 -44.43 40.59
C ILE A 371 11.64 -43.56 40.80
N CYS A 372 12.69 -44.08 41.44
CA CYS A 372 13.97 -43.37 41.51
C CYS A 372 14.67 -43.43 40.15
N ILE A 373 15.01 -42.27 39.60
CA ILE A 373 15.66 -42.13 38.28
C ILE A 373 17.13 -41.71 38.39
N ALA A 374 17.56 -41.19 39.55
CA ALA A 374 18.96 -40.98 39.87
C ALA A 374 19.16 -41.03 41.40
N GLU A 375 20.02 -41.93 41.88
CA GLU A 375 20.43 -41.98 43.29
C GLU A 375 21.61 -41.04 43.55
N LYS A 376 21.66 -40.46 44.76
CA LYS A 376 22.77 -39.61 45.21
C LYS A 376 24.12 -40.35 45.19
N GLY A 377 25.06 -39.85 44.40
CA GLY A 377 26.44 -40.38 44.32
C GLY A 377 27.22 -40.20 45.64
N LYS A 378 28.19 -41.10 45.89
CA LYS A 378 28.89 -41.22 47.18
C LYS A 378 29.97 -40.15 47.45
N ASP A 379 30.22 -39.27 46.48
CA ASP A 379 31.23 -38.20 46.50
C ASP A 379 30.77 -36.92 45.75
N GLY A 380 29.45 -36.69 45.63
CA GLY A 380 28.85 -35.57 44.89
C GLY A 380 29.10 -34.17 45.46
N LEU A 381 30.35 -33.72 45.45
CA LEU A 381 30.80 -32.39 45.90
C LEU A 381 30.71 -31.34 44.77
N GLY A 382 29.53 -30.75 44.62
CA GLY A 382 29.49 -29.31 44.42
C GLY A 382 29.65 -28.64 45.79
N SER A 383 30.88 -28.21 46.13
CA SER A 383 31.24 -27.34 47.29
C SER A 383 30.39 -27.53 48.57
N GLY A 384 30.85 -28.26 49.58
CA GLY A 384 31.98 -27.82 50.40
C GLY A 384 31.46 -27.28 51.74
N ASN A 385 31.30 -28.15 52.74
CA ASN A 385 30.93 -27.77 54.09
C ASN A 385 32.11 -27.02 54.75
N MET A 386 31.92 -25.73 55.05
CA MET A 386 32.96 -24.85 55.61
C MET A 386 33.22 -25.10 57.12
N HIS A 387 33.34 -26.37 57.54
CA HIS A 387 33.59 -26.78 58.93
C HIS A 387 32.67 -26.08 59.95
N THR A 388 31.35 -26.18 59.73
CA THR A 388 30.32 -25.50 60.54
C THR A 388 30.50 -25.67 62.06
N ASP A 389 30.93 -26.85 62.50
CA ASP A 389 31.17 -27.22 63.90
C ASP A 389 32.15 -26.28 64.65
N ASP A 390 32.99 -25.52 63.92
CA ASP A 390 33.94 -24.55 64.49
C ASP A 390 33.41 -23.09 64.51
N TRP A 391 32.45 -22.74 63.64
CA TRP A 391 32.10 -21.35 63.26
C TRP A 391 30.59 -20.97 63.30
N ASP A 392 29.69 -21.93 63.50
CA ASP A 392 28.26 -21.77 63.76
C ASP A 392 27.91 -22.77 64.87
N ARG A 393 27.98 -22.31 66.14
CA ARG A 393 27.97 -23.23 67.30
C ARG A 393 26.60 -23.45 67.93
N ASP A 394 25.63 -22.58 67.68
CA ASP A 394 24.24 -22.79 68.08
C ASP A 394 23.37 -23.38 66.96
N GLY A 395 23.88 -23.43 65.72
CA GLY A 395 23.29 -24.15 64.60
C GLY A 395 22.14 -23.41 63.94
N ASP A 396 22.14 -22.07 64.00
CA ASP A 396 21.08 -21.22 63.45
C ASP A 396 21.24 -20.94 61.95
N GLY A 397 22.40 -21.26 61.36
CA GLY A 397 22.73 -21.07 59.95
C GLY A 397 23.47 -19.76 59.64
N ILE A 398 23.92 -19.02 60.66
CA ILE A 398 24.71 -17.79 60.54
C ILE A 398 26.10 -18.00 61.16
N ILE A 399 27.15 -17.55 60.47
CA ILE A 399 28.52 -17.60 61.02
C ILE A 399 28.64 -16.61 62.18
N ASP A 400 28.97 -17.12 63.37
CA ASP A 400 29.00 -16.41 64.66
C ASP A 400 29.81 -15.09 64.63
N PHE A 401 30.81 -14.99 63.76
CA PHE A 401 31.67 -13.80 63.61
C PHE A 401 31.02 -12.61 62.88
N ALA A 402 29.81 -12.74 62.35
CA ALA A 402 29.11 -11.67 61.62
C ALA A 402 28.13 -10.84 62.47
N ASN A 403 27.89 -11.21 63.73
CA ASN A 403 26.77 -10.66 64.52
C ASN A 403 27.03 -9.27 65.16
N ASP A 404 28.24 -8.73 65.02
CA ASP A 404 28.72 -7.48 65.66
C ASP A 404 29.02 -6.32 64.69
N SER A 405 28.95 -6.51 63.37
CA SER A 405 29.34 -5.46 62.39
C SER A 405 28.27 -4.38 62.14
N ASN A 406 27.02 -4.59 62.59
CA ASN A 406 25.87 -3.72 62.31
C ASN A 406 25.25 -3.06 63.57
N LYS A 407 25.94 -3.07 64.72
CA LYS A 407 25.44 -2.53 65.99
C LYS A 407 26.52 -1.67 66.66
N LEU A 408 26.24 -0.39 66.94
CA LEU A 408 27.07 0.45 67.79
C LEU A 408 26.36 0.61 69.14
N GLY A 409 27.02 0.21 70.24
CA GLY A 409 26.45 0.38 71.59
C GLY A 409 25.19 -0.45 71.90
N GLY A 410 24.96 -1.55 71.16
CA GLY A 410 23.85 -2.47 71.42
C GLY A 410 22.50 -2.09 70.80
N LYS A 411 22.45 -1.12 69.88
CA LYS A 411 21.25 -0.75 69.11
C LYS A 411 21.50 -0.83 67.60
N LEU A 412 20.43 -1.05 66.85
CA LEU A 412 20.43 -1.05 65.38
C LEU A 412 20.47 0.39 64.83
N ALA A 413 21.01 0.57 63.61
CA ALA A 413 21.24 1.89 63.00
C ALA A 413 19.97 2.76 62.86
N ASN A 414 18.79 2.13 62.75
CA ASN A 414 17.49 2.79 62.69
C ASN A 414 17.00 3.37 64.03
N GLU A 415 17.64 3.06 65.16
CA GLU A 415 17.30 3.62 66.48
C GLU A 415 18.09 4.89 66.86
N TYR A 416 19.07 5.31 66.04
CA TYR A 416 19.85 6.54 66.26
C TYR A 416 19.41 7.74 65.39
N ALA A 417 18.37 7.57 64.58
CA ALA A 417 17.90 8.58 63.64
C ALA A 417 17.11 9.73 64.33
N LEU A 418 17.83 10.66 64.96
CA LEU A 418 17.31 12.01 65.14
C LEU A 418 17.12 12.68 63.78
N LYS A 419 15.94 13.26 63.56
CA LYS A 419 15.44 13.77 62.28
C LYS A 419 16.15 15.06 61.84
N SER A 420 17.39 14.98 61.33
CA SER A 420 18.02 16.09 60.60
C SER A 420 19.23 15.68 59.74
N GLU A 421 19.00 15.23 58.51
CA GLU A 421 19.91 15.52 57.39
C GLU A 421 19.12 15.97 56.17
N VAL A 422 19.07 17.30 55.99
CA VAL A 422 18.81 17.91 54.68
C VAL A 422 19.96 17.54 53.76
N SER A 423 19.67 17.22 52.50
CA SER A 423 20.70 16.93 51.50
C SER A 423 21.73 18.07 51.43
N SER A 424 23.01 17.71 51.42
CA SER A 424 24.15 18.63 51.48
C SER A 424 24.37 19.51 50.24
N ASN A 425 23.34 19.64 49.38
CA ASN A 425 23.30 20.50 48.20
C ASN A 425 22.11 21.48 48.16
N VAL A 426 21.31 21.61 49.24
CA VAL A 426 20.31 22.68 49.35
C VAL A 426 20.64 23.60 50.51
N ASN A 427 20.99 24.84 50.18
CA ASN A 427 21.31 25.90 51.16
C ASN A 427 20.02 26.49 51.75
N ILE A 428 19.23 25.66 52.44
CA ILE A 428 17.94 26.05 53.04
C ILE A 428 18.22 26.98 54.22
N LYS A 429 18.04 28.29 54.01
CA LYS A 429 17.97 29.25 55.11
C LYS A 429 16.61 29.08 55.81
N PRO A 430 16.55 28.61 57.07
CA PRO A 430 15.29 28.62 57.82
C PRO A 430 14.95 30.06 58.19
N PHE A 431 13.69 30.45 57.99
CA PHE A 431 13.19 31.72 58.50
C PHE A 431 12.73 31.48 59.93
N LYS A 432 13.11 32.36 60.85
CA LYS A 432 12.82 32.23 62.28
C LYS A 432 12.26 33.52 62.82
N ASN A 433 11.26 33.41 63.68
CA ASN A 433 10.73 34.53 64.45
C ASN A 433 10.41 34.08 65.88
N THR A 434 10.52 35.00 66.83
CA THR A 434 10.11 34.77 68.22
C THR A 434 9.05 35.81 68.58
N ALA A 435 7.90 35.36 69.06
CA ALA A 435 6.84 36.21 69.59
C ALA A 435 6.68 35.96 71.09
N ILE A 436 6.52 37.03 71.86
CA ILE A 436 6.18 36.96 73.30
C ILE A 436 4.77 37.51 73.44
N LEU A 437 3.92 36.79 74.17
CA LEU A 437 2.51 37.14 74.34
C LEU A 437 2.38 38.27 75.39
N GLU A 438 2.13 39.51 74.97
CA GLU A 438 2.07 40.65 75.90
C GLU A 438 0.81 40.67 76.78
N GLU A 439 -0.21 39.89 76.46
CA GLU A 439 -1.44 39.69 77.23
C GLU A 439 -1.97 38.26 77.03
N GLU A 440 -2.97 37.83 77.80
CA GLU A 440 -3.56 36.50 77.62
C GLU A 440 -4.36 36.46 76.29
N SER A 441 -4.05 35.51 75.41
CA SER A 441 -4.66 35.47 74.07
C SER A 441 -4.77 34.05 73.50
N ASN A 442 -5.80 33.79 72.71
CA ASN A 442 -5.95 32.54 71.95
C ASN A 442 -5.16 32.53 70.63
N ARG A 443 -4.50 33.63 70.26
CA ARG A 443 -3.76 33.74 69.01
C ARG A 443 -2.43 34.46 69.20
N VAL A 444 -1.42 34.10 68.40
CA VAL A 444 -0.16 34.86 68.32
C VAL A 444 0.31 34.95 66.87
N LYS A 445 0.95 36.06 66.52
CA LYS A 445 1.37 36.36 65.15
C LYS A 445 2.64 35.58 64.81
N ILE A 446 2.62 34.88 63.67
CA ILE A 446 3.77 34.09 63.18
C ILE A 446 4.93 35.02 62.82
N GLY A 447 4.62 36.14 62.14
CA GLY A 447 5.60 37.21 61.86
C GLY A 447 6.67 36.87 60.83
N ILE A 448 6.50 35.78 60.07
CA ILE A 448 7.34 35.41 58.92
C ILE A 448 6.53 35.75 57.66
N SER A 449 6.92 36.79 56.93
CA SER A 449 6.20 37.32 55.77
C SER A 449 6.19 36.39 54.55
N GLU A 450 7.16 35.49 54.48
CA GLU A 450 7.43 34.60 53.36
C GLU A 450 6.74 33.23 53.49
N PHE A 451 6.00 33.01 54.59
CA PHE A 451 5.32 31.75 54.87
C PHE A 451 4.11 31.51 53.96
N ASN A 452 3.98 30.29 53.44
CA ASN A 452 2.79 29.81 52.75
C ASN A 452 2.35 28.44 53.31
N MET A 453 1.15 28.36 53.89
CA MET A 453 0.69 27.16 54.60
C MET A 453 0.41 25.94 53.72
N GLN A 454 0.35 26.10 52.39
CA GLN A 454 0.12 25.01 51.44
C GLN A 454 1.39 24.26 51.04
N ILE A 455 2.57 24.88 51.20
CA ILE A 455 3.84 24.32 50.71
C ILE A 455 4.99 24.39 51.73
N ASP A 456 4.96 25.28 52.72
CA ASP A 456 6.03 25.42 53.71
C ASP A 456 5.70 24.69 55.03
N GLU A 457 6.72 24.12 55.68
CA GLU A 457 6.56 23.47 56.99
C GLU A 457 6.92 24.47 58.11
N LEU A 458 5.97 24.71 59.01
CA LEU A 458 6.13 25.60 60.17
C LEU A 458 6.19 24.79 61.46
N LEU A 459 7.36 24.80 62.11
CA LEU A 459 7.53 24.28 63.47
C LEU A 459 7.27 25.38 64.48
N VAL A 460 6.45 25.08 65.49
CA VAL A 460 6.09 26.00 66.57
C VAL A 460 6.54 25.40 67.89
N HIS A 461 7.28 26.18 68.69
CA HIS A 461 7.69 25.78 70.03
C HIS A 461 7.18 26.78 71.06
N GLN A 462 6.36 26.31 72.01
CA GLN A 462 5.89 27.08 73.15
C GLN A 462 6.86 26.90 74.32
N ASN A 463 7.44 27.99 74.82
CA ASN A 463 8.45 28.00 75.89
C ASN A 463 9.62 27.01 75.65
N GLY A 464 9.99 26.81 74.37
CA GLY A 464 11.06 25.89 73.95
C GLY A 464 10.62 24.44 73.70
N ILE A 465 9.38 24.08 73.98
CA ILE A 465 8.83 22.73 73.72
C ILE A 465 8.00 22.76 72.43
N TYR A 466 8.23 21.81 71.52
CA TYR A 466 7.43 21.67 70.30
C TYR A 466 5.96 21.38 70.64
N ILE A 467 5.04 22.08 69.96
CA ILE A 467 3.60 21.83 70.04
C ILE A 467 3.05 21.38 68.69
N GLU A 468 2.05 20.51 68.69
CA GLU A 468 1.59 19.82 67.47
C GLU A 468 0.44 20.56 66.77
N LYS A 469 0.60 20.78 65.45
CA LYS A 469 -0.43 21.37 64.59
C LYS A 469 -1.66 20.46 64.55
N ASP A 470 -2.84 21.07 64.50
CA ASP A 470 -4.16 20.45 64.44
C ASP A 470 -4.54 19.60 65.70
N LYS A 471 -3.68 19.59 66.74
CA LYS A 471 -3.99 19.10 68.10
C LYS A 471 -3.94 20.19 69.17
N GLU A 472 -2.95 21.08 69.12
CA GLU A 472 -2.76 22.14 70.12
C GLU A 472 -3.00 23.54 69.54
N TYR A 473 -2.57 23.76 68.30
CA TYR A 473 -2.83 24.98 67.54
C TYR A 473 -3.21 24.65 66.09
N LYS A 474 -3.93 25.57 65.45
CA LYS A 474 -4.16 25.62 64.00
C LYS A 474 -3.58 26.92 63.46
N ILE A 475 -3.39 27.01 62.14
CA ILE A 475 -2.97 28.24 61.47
C ILE A 475 -4.24 28.98 61.00
N SER A 476 -4.27 30.30 61.14
CA SER A 476 -5.39 31.13 60.67
C SER A 476 -5.49 31.14 59.14
N LEU A 477 -6.69 31.36 58.61
CA LEU A 477 -6.93 31.37 57.15
C LEU A 477 -6.22 32.50 56.39
N ASP A 478 -5.77 33.55 57.09
CA ASP A 478 -4.93 34.61 56.54
C ASP A 478 -3.42 34.29 56.59
N GLU A 479 -3.05 33.11 57.13
CA GLU A 479 -1.69 32.60 57.30
C GLU A 479 -0.76 33.45 58.20
N LEU A 480 -1.31 34.47 58.88
CA LEU A 480 -0.53 35.42 59.70
C LEU A 480 -0.41 35.02 61.18
N TYR A 481 -1.27 34.14 61.68
CA TYR A 481 -1.36 33.77 63.09
C TYR A 481 -1.43 32.26 63.29
N ILE A 482 -1.00 31.81 64.47
CA ILE A 482 -1.48 30.56 65.04
C ILE A 482 -2.62 30.86 66.02
N GLU A 483 -3.62 29.98 66.04
CA GLU A 483 -4.76 30.01 66.95
C GLU A 483 -4.77 28.73 67.78
N LYS A 484 -4.91 28.85 69.11
CA LYS A 484 -5.04 27.70 70.00
C LYS A 484 -6.36 26.99 69.74
N ILE A 485 -6.34 25.65 69.76
CA ILE A 485 -7.55 24.86 69.47
C ILE A 485 -8.56 24.93 70.63
N SER A 486 -8.11 25.11 71.87
CA SER A 486 -8.97 25.33 73.03
C SER A 486 -8.30 26.20 74.09
N GLY A 487 -9.05 27.15 74.64
CA GLY A 487 -8.59 28.12 75.65
C GLY A 487 -7.61 29.17 75.10
N ASN A 488 -6.98 29.90 76.02
CA ASN A 488 -5.96 30.91 75.72
C ASN A 488 -4.56 30.42 76.09
N TRP A 489 -3.54 31.14 75.64
CA TRP A 489 -2.19 31.12 76.21
C TRP A 489 -1.99 32.30 77.15
N ASN A 490 -1.24 32.09 78.22
CA ASN A 490 -0.98 33.10 79.25
C ASN A 490 -0.06 34.21 78.72
N LYS A 491 -0.19 35.41 79.29
CA LYS A 491 0.79 36.47 79.16
C LYS A 491 2.22 35.96 79.47
N ASP A 492 3.19 36.54 78.79
CA ASP A 492 4.64 36.23 78.83
C ASP A 492 5.02 34.82 78.29
N THR A 493 4.07 34.09 77.67
CA THR A 493 4.38 32.86 76.92
C THR A 493 5.21 33.20 75.68
N VAL A 494 6.32 32.48 75.47
CA VAL A 494 7.24 32.67 74.34
C VAL A 494 6.97 31.62 73.26
N PHE A 495 6.80 32.07 72.02
CA PHE A 495 6.65 31.22 70.84
C PHE A 495 7.83 31.38 69.89
N ASN A 496 8.50 30.28 69.58
CA ASN A 496 9.55 30.23 68.57
C ASN A 496 9.02 29.55 67.30
N PHE A 497 8.95 30.32 66.22
CA PHE A 497 8.58 29.89 64.88
C PHE A 497 9.83 29.56 64.07
N VAL A 498 9.85 28.38 63.45
CA VAL A 498 10.88 27.99 62.48
C VAL A 498 10.18 27.48 61.23
N MET A 499 10.37 28.18 60.12
CA MET A 499 9.79 27.84 58.83
C MET A 499 10.86 27.27 57.89
N TYR A 500 10.57 26.11 57.32
CA TYR A 500 11.32 25.53 56.20
C TYR A 500 10.56 25.75 54.89
N LYS A 501 11.23 26.36 53.90
CA LYS A 501 10.71 26.55 52.55
C LYS A 501 10.49 25.19 51.88
N GLY A 502 9.28 24.93 51.39
CA GLY A 502 9.01 23.76 50.55
C GLY A 502 9.62 23.92 49.16
N VAL A 503 10.82 23.39 48.95
CA VAL A 503 11.41 23.30 47.61
C VAL A 503 10.83 22.08 46.90
N LYS A 504 10.05 22.30 45.83
CA LYS A 504 9.82 21.24 44.84
C LYS A 504 11.06 21.13 43.99
N ASP A 505 11.80 20.04 44.16
CA ASP A 505 12.96 19.75 43.32
C ASP A 505 12.58 19.69 41.83
N LYS A 506 13.45 20.23 40.98
CA LYS A 506 13.47 19.85 39.58
C LYS A 506 13.96 18.42 39.51
N ILE A 507 13.06 17.49 39.19
CA ILE A 507 13.46 16.12 38.86
C ILE A 507 13.96 16.16 37.41
N GLU A 508 15.28 16.14 37.23
CA GLU A 508 15.88 15.70 35.98
C GLU A 508 15.91 14.16 35.99
N TYR A 509 15.27 13.54 35.01
CA TYR A 509 15.32 12.09 34.80
C TYR A 509 16.62 11.70 34.09
N GLU A 510 16.94 10.40 33.99
CA GLU A 510 18.23 9.91 33.44
C GLU A 510 18.51 10.34 31.99
N ASP A 511 17.48 10.75 31.24
CA ASP A 511 17.55 11.31 29.89
C ASP A 511 17.76 12.84 29.84
N GLY A 512 17.85 13.50 31.00
CA GLY A 512 17.92 14.96 31.14
C GLY A 512 16.57 15.67 30.98
N SER A 513 15.45 14.95 30.91
CA SER A 513 14.12 15.56 30.86
C SER A 513 13.68 16.06 32.24
N LEU A 514 12.90 17.15 32.26
CA LEU A 514 12.34 17.74 33.50
C LEU A 514 10.90 17.27 33.80
N ILE A 515 10.39 16.31 33.02
CA ILE A 515 8.97 15.95 32.97
C ILE A 515 8.88 14.44 32.76
N LEU A 516 8.27 13.73 33.72
CA LEU A 516 8.07 12.28 33.63
C LEU A 516 7.28 11.94 32.36
N ASN A 517 7.73 10.95 31.59
CA ASN A 517 7.02 10.47 30.42
C ASN A 517 5.55 10.11 30.78
N GLY A 518 4.60 10.61 29.99
CA GLY A 518 3.16 10.44 30.23
C GLY A 518 2.53 11.32 31.33
N SER A 519 3.28 12.13 32.09
CA SER A 519 2.72 12.93 33.19
C SER A 519 1.92 14.16 32.76
N ILE A 520 2.08 14.64 31.52
CA ILE A 520 1.23 15.64 30.89
C ILE A 520 0.16 14.92 30.07
N THR A 521 -1.04 14.82 30.65
CA THR A 521 -2.24 14.40 29.91
C THR A 521 -2.72 15.51 28.98
N PHE A 522 -3.40 15.14 27.90
CA PHE A 522 -3.84 16.08 26.86
C PHE A 522 -4.66 17.26 27.42
N ASP A 523 -5.50 16.99 28.42
CA ASP A 523 -6.38 17.98 29.05
C ASP A 523 -5.64 19.09 29.80
N LYS A 524 -4.34 18.91 30.10
CA LYS A 524 -3.49 19.91 30.77
C LYS A 524 -2.93 20.97 29.81
N PHE A 525 -3.04 20.77 28.48
CA PHE A 525 -2.73 21.83 27.52
C PHE A 525 -3.84 22.88 27.50
N ASN A 526 -3.52 24.14 27.18
CA ASN A 526 -4.54 25.17 26.92
C ASN A 526 -5.43 24.74 25.73
N PRO A 527 -6.76 25.00 25.74
CA PRO A 527 -7.66 24.74 24.61
C PRO A 527 -7.14 25.13 23.21
N ASP A 528 -6.40 26.23 23.05
CA ASP A 528 -5.80 26.62 21.76
C ASP A 528 -4.68 25.66 21.31
N ILE A 529 -3.92 25.12 22.26
CA ILE A 529 -2.86 24.14 22.00
C ILE A 529 -3.50 22.76 21.78
N GLN A 530 -4.51 22.39 22.56
CA GLN A 530 -5.33 21.20 22.30
C GLN A 530 -5.94 21.24 20.90
N ALA A 531 -6.55 22.36 20.51
CA ALA A 531 -7.13 22.56 19.18
C ALA A 531 -6.08 22.45 18.07
N LYS A 532 -4.90 23.06 18.23
CA LYS A 532 -3.79 22.94 17.26
C LYS A 532 -3.21 21.53 17.19
N ILE A 533 -3.08 20.81 18.30
CA ILE A 533 -2.62 19.42 18.33
C ILE A 533 -3.68 18.51 17.70
N ASN A 534 -4.97 18.72 17.98
CA ASN A 534 -6.06 17.99 17.36
C ASN A 534 -6.16 18.28 15.85
N ASP A 535 -5.99 19.53 15.42
CA ASP A 535 -5.95 19.91 14.00
C ASP A 535 -4.72 19.33 13.31
N THR A 536 -3.53 19.37 13.92
CA THR A 536 -2.31 18.73 13.38
C THR A 536 -2.45 17.20 13.33
N SER A 537 -2.97 16.58 14.38
CA SER A 537 -3.23 15.14 14.46
C SER A 537 -4.29 14.71 13.44
N LYS A 538 -5.31 15.56 13.23
CA LYS A 538 -6.30 15.39 12.17
C LYS A 538 -5.65 15.52 10.80
N GLN A 539 -4.84 16.53 10.51
CA GLN A 539 -4.10 16.66 9.25
C GLN A 539 -3.12 15.49 8.98
N LEU A 540 -2.60 14.86 10.03
CA LEU A 540 -1.78 13.64 9.95
C LEU A 540 -2.61 12.36 9.72
N LYS A 541 -3.85 12.31 10.23
CA LYS A 541 -4.80 11.19 10.13
C LYS A 541 -5.73 11.26 8.90
N ASP A 542 -5.99 12.46 8.38
CA ASP A 542 -6.80 12.75 7.17
C ASP A 542 -6.09 12.29 5.88
N ASN A 543 -5.02 11.47 6.01
CA ASN A 543 -4.50 10.52 5.02
C ASN A 543 -4.64 11.00 3.58
N SER A 544 -3.78 11.91 3.15
CA SER A 544 -3.79 12.46 1.78
C SER A 544 -3.25 11.47 0.74
N ILE A 545 -3.60 10.19 0.88
CA ILE A 545 -3.67 9.25 -0.22
C ILE A 545 -4.72 9.78 -1.19
N LYS A 546 -4.29 10.22 -2.38
CA LYS A 546 -5.22 10.54 -3.45
C LYS A 546 -5.62 9.27 -4.18
N ILE A 547 -6.89 9.22 -4.58
CA ILE A 547 -7.44 8.21 -5.47
C ILE A 547 -7.89 8.94 -6.73
N VAL A 548 -7.45 8.47 -7.89
CA VAL A 548 -7.95 8.92 -9.20
C VAL A 548 -8.59 7.73 -9.88
N GLU A 549 -9.82 7.91 -10.37
CA GLU A 549 -10.63 6.89 -11.05
C GLU A 549 -11.13 7.46 -12.38
N GLU A 550 -10.57 7.00 -13.50
CA GLU A 550 -11.00 7.42 -14.83
C GLU A 550 -10.70 6.36 -15.90
N ASN A 551 -11.40 6.44 -17.04
CA ASN A 551 -10.95 5.76 -18.24
C ASN A 551 -9.75 6.55 -18.77
N SER A 552 -8.55 5.98 -18.76
CA SER A 552 -7.37 6.64 -19.30
C SER A 552 -6.26 5.62 -19.58
N ASN A 553 -5.26 6.08 -20.32
CA ASN A 553 -3.96 5.45 -20.45
C ASN A 553 -2.86 6.27 -19.77
N VAL A 554 -3.15 7.47 -19.26
CA VAL A 554 -2.20 8.33 -18.53
C VAL A 554 -2.89 9.05 -17.38
N ILE A 555 -2.37 8.91 -16.16
CA ILE A 555 -2.80 9.63 -14.97
C ILE A 555 -1.67 10.55 -14.49
N ASN A 556 -1.95 11.85 -14.32
CA ASN A 556 -1.03 12.77 -13.66
C ASN A 556 -1.14 12.57 -12.13
N LEU A 557 -0.04 12.22 -11.46
CA LEU A 557 -0.01 11.99 -10.02
C LEU A 557 0.23 13.32 -9.28
N LYS A 558 -0.73 14.23 -9.40
CA LYS A 558 -0.61 15.61 -8.92
C LYS A 558 -0.41 15.67 -7.41
N ASP A 559 0.60 16.42 -6.97
CA ASP A 559 1.04 16.55 -5.58
C ASP A 559 1.56 15.23 -4.96
N ASN A 560 1.78 14.18 -5.77
CA ASN A 560 2.37 12.93 -5.29
C ASN A 560 3.76 13.17 -4.69
N VAL A 561 4.14 12.34 -3.71
CA VAL A 561 5.49 12.23 -3.14
C VAL A 561 6.08 10.85 -3.42
N ASP A 562 7.41 10.73 -3.42
CA ASP A 562 8.09 9.47 -3.77
C ASP A 562 7.65 8.31 -2.86
N GLY A 563 6.96 7.30 -3.39
CA GLY A 563 6.34 6.24 -2.57
C GLY A 563 5.96 5.01 -3.38
N LEU A 564 4.88 4.34 -3.00
CA LEU A 564 4.26 3.27 -3.79
C LEU A 564 2.90 3.77 -4.31
N CYS A 565 2.63 3.53 -5.58
CA CYS A 565 1.28 3.63 -6.13
C CYS A 565 0.70 2.23 -6.27
N ASN A 566 -0.43 2.00 -5.60
CA ASN A 566 -1.26 0.83 -5.82
C ASN A 566 -2.19 1.15 -7.01
N VAL A 567 -2.16 0.30 -8.03
CA VAL A 567 -2.86 0.51 -9.30
C VAL A 567 -3.80 -0.66 -9.54
N GLN A 568 -5.08 -0.37 -9.67
CA GLN A 568 -6.05 -1.31 -10.22
C GLN A 568 -6.33 -0.93 -11.68
N ILE A 569 -6.28 -1.93 -12.56
CA ILE A 569 -6.56 -1.79 -14.00
C ILE A 569 -7.83 -2.56 -14.32
N GLY A 570 -8.87 -1.86 -14.75
CA GLY A 570 -10.11 -2.42 -15.22
C GLY A 570 -10.16 -2.52 -16.74
N GLY A 571 -10.75 -3.60 -17.23
CA GLY A 571 -11.09 -3.76 -18.63
C GLY A 571 -12.14 -2.75 -19.11
N ASN A 572 -12.04 -2.42 -20.39
CA ASN A 572 -13.07 -1.79 -21.19
C ASN A 572 -13.22 -2.62 -22.47
N THR A 573 -14.42 -2.61 -23.08
CA THR A 573 -14.70 -3.25 -24.35
C THR A 573 -15.32 -2.23 -25.27
N LEU A 574 -14.75 -2.03 -26.45
CA LEU A 574 -15.27 -1.11 -27.47
C LEU A 574 -15.76 -1.88 -28.68
N ILE A 575 -16.85 -1.41 -29.27
CA ILE A 575 -17.43 -1.92 -30.52
C ILE A 575 -17.22 -0.85 -31.60
N ASN A 576 -16.62 -1.22 -32.73
CA ASN A 576 -16.67 -0.40 -33.94
C ASN A 576 -17.98 -0.70 -34.69
N LEU A 577 -18.94 0.19 -34.58
CA LEU A 577 -20.29 0.07 -35.17
C LEU A 577 -20.28 0.06 -36.71
N LEU A 578 -19.17 0.44 -37.36
CA LEU A 578 -19.02 0.35 -38.83
C LEU A 578 -18.54 -1.03 -39.29
N GLY A 579 -17.93 -1.81 -38.40
CA GLY A 579 -17.23 -3.05 -38.76
C GLY A 579 -16.27 -2.85 -39.95
N SER A 580 -16.29 -3.79 -40.88
CA SER A 580 -15.48 -3.76 -42.11
C SER A 580 -15.84 -2.64 -43.09
N GLN A 581 -17.04 -2.04 -43.03
CA GLN A 581 -17.40 -0.89 -43.89
C GLN A 581 -16.40 0.26 -43.69
N GLY A 582 -15.93 0.44 -42.45
CA GLY A 582 -15.00 1.51 -42.05
C GLY A 582 -13.55 1.30 -42.50
N GLY A 583 -13.16 0.07 -42.87
CA GLY A 583 -11.77 -0.26 -43.23
C GLY A 583 -11.42 0.07 -44.69
N GLU A 584 -12.42 0.36 -45.53
CA GLU A 584 -12.22 0.72 -46.94
C GLU A 584 -11.38 2.00 -47.10
N ASN A 585 -10.47 2.03 -48.08
CA ASN A 585 -9.87 3.28 -48.55
C ASN A 585 -10.80 3.97 -49.54
N ILE A 586 -11.24 5.18 -49.22
CA ILE A 586 -12.20 5.95 -49.99
C ILE A 586 -11.48 7.10 -50.68
N VAL A 587 -11.64 7.20 -52.01
CA VAL A 587 -11.11 8.31 -52.83
C VAL A 587 -12.29 9.01 -53.51
N ILE A 588 -12.62 10.21 -53.02
CA ILE A 588 -13.55 11.13 -53.69
C ILE A 588 -12.73 12.04 -54.60
N ASP A 589 -12.78 11.76 -55.90
CA ASP A 589 -11.98 12.41 -56.96
C ASP A 589 -12.78 12.38 -58.26
N LYS A 590 -13.09 13.56 -58.82
CA LYS A 590 -13.87 13.72 -60.06
C LYS A 590 -13.15 13.21 -61.31
N THR A 591 -11.83 13.18 -61.31
CA THR A 591 -11.03 12.70 -62.45
C THR A 591 -11.03 11.18 -62.57
N LYS A 592 -11.28 10.47 -61.46
CA LYS A 592 -11.31 9.00 -61.38
C LYS A 592 -12.72 8.41 -61.37
N ASN A 593 -13.74 9.20 -61.02
CA ASN A 593 -15.08 8.69 -60.71
C ASN A 593 -16.19 9.51 -61.41
N SER A 594 -17.01 8.85 -62.23
CA SER A 594 -17.79 9.54 -63.28
C SER A 594 -19.27 9.85 -63.00
N ILE A 595 -19.81 9.61 -61.79
CA ILE A 595 -21.27 9.75 -61.51
C ILE A 595 -21.54 10.29 -60.09
N ASN A 596 -22.66 11.00 -59.91
CA ASN A 596 -23.17 11.61 -58.66
C ASN A 596 -23.12 10.74 -57.38
N THR A 597 -23.01 9.41 -57.49
CA THR A 597 -22.85 8.47 -56.37
C THR A 597 -21.46 8.51 -55.72
N THR A 598 -20.51 9.27 -56.26
CA THR A 598 -19.08 9.18 -55.91
C THR A 598 -18.57 10.33 -55.04
N ARG A 599 -19.37 11.40 -54.85
CA ARG A 599 -19.07 12.51 -53.94
C ARG A 599 -19.47 12.27 -52.48
N VAL A 600 -20.05 11.10 -52.18
CA VAL A 600 -20.52 10.71 -50.85
C VAL A 600 -20.19 9.24 -50.57
N LYS A 601 -19.63 8.95 -49.40
CA LYS A 601 -19.61 7.60 -48.82
C LYS A 601 -20.66 7.51 -47.72
N ARG A 602 -21.62 6.60 -47.90
CA ARG A 602 -22.62 6.22 -46.90
C ARG A 602 -22.07 5.09 -46.03
N TYR A 603 -22.32 5.17 -44.73
CA TYR A 603 -22.22 4.07 -43.78
C TYR A 603 -23.60 3.78 -43.18
N ASN A 604 -23.94 2.50 -43.07
CA ASN A 604 -25.20 2.07 -42.44
C ASN A 604 -24.91 1.70 -40.98
N VAL A 605 -25.64 2.34 -40.06
CA VAL A 605 -25.41 2.27 -38.61
C VAL A 605 -26.75 2.36 -37.89
N ASN A 606 -26.87 1.88 -36.66
CA ASN A 606 -28.06 2.10 -35.84
C ASN A 606 -27.64 2.81 -34.55
N LEU A 607 -27.87 4.12 -34.47
CA LEU A 607 -27.50 4.95 -33.32
C LEU A 607 -28.76 5.38 -32.58
N THR A 608 -28.79 5.13 -31.27
CA THR A 608 -29.88 5.52 -30.39
C THR A 608 -29.79 7.01 -30.05
N ALA A 609 -30.94 7.67 -30.00
CA ALA A 609 -31.08 9.03 -29.52
C ALA A 609 -30.53 9.22 -28.09
N ASN A 610 -30.07 10.43 -27.80
CA ASN A 610 -29.57 10.87 -26.49
C ASN A 610 -28.35 10.07 -25.96
N LYS A 611 -27.68 9.31 -26.83
CA LYS A 611 -26.35 8.74 -26.57
C LYS A 611 -25.26 9.57 -27.25
N ASP A 612 -24.09 9.60 -26.61
CA ASP A 612 -22.86 10.10 -27.21
C ASP A 612 -22.19 9.01 -28.05
N TYR A 613 -21.61 9.43 -29.17
CA TYR A 613 -20.79 8.59 -30.05
C TYR A 613 -19.50 9.32 -30.41
N THR A 614 -18.48 8.56 -30.82
CA THR A 614 -17.22 9.13 -31.32
C THR A 614 -16.91 8.59 -32.71
N LEU A 615 -16.82 9.51 -33.67
CA LEU A 615 -16.34 9.23 -35.02
C LEU A 615 -14.82 9.47 -35.06
N ILE A 616 -14.09 8.47 -35.54
CA ILE A 616 -12.64 8.52 -35.76
C ILE A 616 -12.38 8.23 -37.23
N ILE A 617 -11.50 8.99 -37.87
CA ILE A 617 -11.19 8.87 -39.30
C ILE A 617 -9.74 9.25 -39.58
N ASP A 618 -9.05 8.50 -40.43
CA ASP A 618 -7.73 8.89 -40.96
C ASP A 618 -7.94 9.54 -42.34
N ILE A 619 -7.68 10.85 -42.42
CA ILE A 619 -7.66 11.59 -43.68
C ILE A 619 -6.27 11.46 -44.30
N LEU A 620 -6.17 10.78 -45.43
CA LEU A 620 -4.92 10.56 -46.16
C LEU A 620 -4.60 11.71 -47.12
N LYS A 621 -5.63 12.39 -47.66
CA LYS A 621 -5.48 13.57 -48.51
C LYS A 621 -6.70 14.48 -48.41
N ALA A 622 -6.51 15.80 -48.33
CA ALA A 622 -7.60 16.76 -48.36
C ALA A 622 -7.23 18.08 -49.06
N THR A 623 -7.64 18.24 -50.33
CA THR A 623 -7.51 19.53 -51.05
C THR A 623 -8.79 20.38 -51.02
N THR A 624 -9.82 19.90 -50.31
CA THR A 624 -11.11 20.57 -50.02
C THR A 624 -11.68 20.02 -48.71
N PRO A 625 -12.63 20.68 -48.01
CA PRO A 625 -13.15 20.15 -46.76
C PRO A 625 -14.01 18.89 -46.93
N LEU A 626 -13.87 17.97 -45.97
CA LEU A 626 -14.77 16.85 -45.75
C LEU A 626 -15.94 17.30 -44.86
N TYR A 627 -17.14 16.85 -45.22
CA TYR A 627 -18.38 17.15 -44.52
C TYR A 627 -19.08 15.88 -44.03
N LEU A 628 -19.94 16.01 -43.01
CA LEU A 628 -20.73 14.94 -42.40
C LEU A 628 -22.20 15.31 -42.30
N TYR A 629 -23.10 14.37 -42.63
CA TYR A 629 -24.50 14.43 -42.18
C TYR A 629 -25.01 13.05 -41.74
N SER A 630 -26.15 13.06 -41.06
CA SER A 630 -26.86 11.89 -40.59
C SER A 630 -28.27 11.82 -41.19
N LEU A 631 -28.79 10.61 -41.41
CA LEU A 631 -30.19 10.37 -41.73
C LEU A 631 -30.88 9.59 -40.60
N ASP A 632 -32.04 10.06 -40.20
CA ASP A 632 -32.89 9.39 -39.22
C ASP A 632 -33.57 8.13 -39.78
N ILE A 633 -34.32 7.44 -38.92
CA ILE A 633 -35.13 6.26 -39.28
C ILE A 633 -36.13 6.50 -40.43
N ASP A 634 -36.56 7.74 -40.68
CA ASP A 634 -37.48 8.11 -41.77
C ASP A 634 -36.78 8.47 -43.10
N ASN A 635 -35.43 8.53 -43.13
CA ASN A 635 -34.60 9.13 -44.20
C ASN A 635 -34.63 10.67 -44.25
N LYS A 636 -34.99 11.35 -43.16
CA LYS A 636 -34.86 12.81 -43.06
C LYS A 636 -33.46 13.16 -42.53
N PHE A 637 -32.92 14.30 -42.96
CA PHE A 637 -31.68 14.86 -42.44
C PHE A 637 -31.92 15.40 -41.03
N SER A 638 -31.18 14.94 -40.02
CA SER A 638 -31.58 15.15 -38.61
C SER A 638 -30.74 16.14 -37.82
N TYR A 639 -29.40 16.07 -37.87
CA TYR A 639 -28.46 16.97 -37.15
C TYR A 639 -26.98 16.67 -37.54
N GLU A 640 -26.01 17.61 -37.52
CA GLU A 640 -26.05 19.09 -37.61
C GLU A 640 -24.68 19.63 -38.08
N ASN A 641 -23.59 19.04 -37.55
CA ASN A 641 -22.18 19.31 -37.86
C ASN A 641 -21.80 19.04 -39.33
N ASN A 642 -22.17 19.93 -40.24
CA ASN A 642 -21.85 19.77 -41.66
C ASN A 642 -20.35 19.75 -41.91
N TYR A 643 -19.57 20.70 -41.41
CA TYR A 643 -18.10 20.74 -41.62
C TYR A 643 -17.39 19.78 -40.66
N LEU A 644 -16.56 18.87 -41.19
CA LEU A 644 -15.73 17.96 -40.39
C LEU A 644 -14.29 18.49 -40.28
N THR A 645 -13.54 18.48 -41.38
CA THR A 645 -12.14 18.92 -41.43
C THR A 645 -11.69 19.19 -42.87
N ASN A 646 -10.69 20.03 -43.05
CA ASN A 646 -9.98 20.24 -44.32
C ASN A 646 -8.49 19.89 -44.21
N LYS A 647 -8.12 19.09 -43.21
CA LYS A 647 -6.74 18.72 -42.90
C LYS A 647 -6.54 17.22 -43.03
N GLU A 648 -5.37 16.86 -43.54
CA GLU A 648 -4.82 15.51 -43.52
C GLU A 648 -4.41 15.14 -42.08
N GLY A 649 -4.49 13.85 -41.74
CA GLY A 649 -4.25 13.35 -40.37
C GLY A 649 -5.46 12.64 -39.76
N ARG A 650 -5.31 12.22 -38.48
CA ARG A 650 -6.34 11.48 -37.73
C ARG A 650 -7.29 12.46 -37.04
N TYR A 651 -8.53 12.53 -37.53
CA TYR A 651 -9.58 13.35 -36.96
C TYR A 651 -10.46 12.53 -36.01
N ILE A 652 -10.84 13.13 -34.88
CA ILE A 652 -11.65 12.51 -33.84
C ILE A 652 -12.71 13.53 -33.40
N VAL A 653 -13.99 13.16 -33.46
CA VAL A 653 -15.10 14.08 -33.15
C VAL A 653 -16.23 13.40 -32.41
N LYS A 654 -16.82 14.13 -31.46
CA LYS A 654 -18.01 13.73 -30.73
C LYS A 654 -19.24 13.95 -31.58
N LEU A 655 -20.10 12.94 -31.66
CA LEU A 655 -21.43 13.02 -32.27
C LEU A 655 -22.48 12.83 -31.17
N ASN A 656 -23.48 13.70 -31.15
CA ASN A 656 -24.59 13.65 -30.20
C ASN A 656 -25.89 13.87 -30.97
N TYR A 657 -26.85 12.96 -30.80
CA TYR A 657 -28.11 12.97 -31.54
C TYR A 657 -29.28 13.11 -30.58
N ASN A 658 -29.70 14.35 -30.35
CA ASN A 658 -30.82 14.65 -29.46
C ASN A 658 -32.14 14.16 -30.05
N LYS A 659 -32.89 13.36 -29.28
CA LYS A 659 -34.29 12.96 -29.49
C LYS A 659 -34.62 12.05 -30.69
N ILE A 660 -33.71 11.77 -31.63
CA ILE A 660 -34.00 10.97 -32.85
C ILE A 660 -32.91 9.92 -33.11
N ASP A 661 -33.32 8.69 -33.43
CA ASP A 661 -32.44 7.57 -33.82
C ASP A 661 -31.91 7.74 -35.25
N ILE A 662 -30.64 7.42 -35.47
CA ILE A 662 -29.93 7.55 -36.75
C ILE A 662 -29.72 6.18 -37.39
N LYS A 663 -30.04 6.04 -38.68
CA LYS A 663 -29.83 4.80 -39.45
C LYS A 663 -28.65 4.82 -40.42
N SER A 664 -28.07 5.99 -40.67
CA SER A 664 -26.94 6.15 -41.60
C SER A 664 -26.19 7.45 -41.33
N ILE A 665 -24.87 7.41 -41.49
CA ILE A 665 -24.02 8.61 -41.57
C ILE A 665 -23.37 8.69 -42.96
N PHE A 666 -23.07 9.90 -43.40
CA PHE A 666 -22.56 10.16 -44.74
C PHE A 666 -21.40 11.13 -44.69
N LEU A 667 -20.26 10.70 -45.23
CA LEU A 667 -19.06 11.51 -45.41
C LEU A 667 -19.02 12.01 -46.85
N TYR A 668 -18.95 13.32 -47.07
CA TYR A 668 -19.16 13.90 -48.40
C TYR A 668 -18.31 15.13 -48.71
N MET A 669 -18.20 15.39 -50.01
CA MET A 669 -17.72 16.63 -50.60
C MET A 669 -18.93 17.46 -51.07
N GLN A 670 -18.94 18.77 -50.79
CA GLN A 670 -20.02 19.66 -51.27
C GLN A 670 -20.03 19.75 -52.81
N GLU A 671 -21.18 20.09 -53.40
CA GLU A 671 -21.38 20.05 -54.86
C GLU A 671 -20.53 21.07 -55.61
N ASP A 672 -20.47 22.29 -55.09
CA ASP A 672 -19.62 23.40 -55.56
C ASP A 672 -18.12 23.12 -55.37
N GLN A 673 -17.77 22.15 -54.52
CA GLN A 673 -16.41 21.71 -54.24
C GLN A 673 -16.01 20.46 -55.03
N PHE A 674 -16.92 19.82 -55.78
CA PHE A 674 -16.62 18.62 -56.57
C PHE A 674 -16.04 19.01 -57.94
N ASP A 675 -14.76 19.38 -57.96
CA ASP A 675 -14.02 19.71 -59.18
C ASP A 675 -12.73 18.89 -59.40
N ALA A 676 -12.14 18.99 -60.59
CA ALA A 676 -11.06 18.11 -61.06
C ALA A 676 -9.73 18.26 -60.30
N ASP A 677 -9.54 19.35 -59.56
CA ASP A 677 -8.39 19.57 -58.66
C ASP A 677 -8.70 19.21 -57.18
N LYS A 678 -9.96 18.87 -56.88
CA LYS A 678 -10.43 18.58 -55.52
C LYS A 678 -10.47 17.09 -55.26
N ILE A 679 -9.72 16.68 -54.24
CA ILE A 679 -9.54 15.28 -53.84
C ILE A 679 -9.70 15.19 -52.32
N LEU A 680 -10.53 14.24 -51.89
CA LEU A 680 -10.56 13.72 -50.53
C LEU A 680 -10.18 12.24 -50.57
N GLU A 681 -9.19 11.84 -49.80
CA GLU A 681 -8.83 10.44 -49.57
C GLU A 681 -8.82 10.16 -48.08
N PHE A 682 -9.50 9.11 -47.65
CA PHE A 682 -9.62 8.73 -46.23
C PHE A 682 -9.89 7.25 -46.03
N ASN A 683 -9.46 6.71 -44.89
CA ASN A 683 -9.70 5.33 -44.49
C ASN A 683 -9.87 5.20 -42.96
N ASN A 684 -9.90 3.96 -42.47
CA ASN A 684 -9.91 3.63 -41.04
C ASN A 684 -11.02 4.33 -40.24
N VAL A 685 -12.19 4.48 -40.86
CA VAL A 685 -13.34 5.13 -40.24
C VAL A 685 -13.87 4.20 -39.15
N MET A 686 -14.00 4.71 -37.92
CA MET A 686 -14.65 4.00 -36.83
C MET A 686 -15.74 4.84 -36.23
N LEU A 687 -16.78 4.17 -35.75
CA LEU A 687 -17.82 4.79 -34.95
C LEU A 687 -17.99 3.99 -33.66
N LEU A 688 -17.73 4.64 -32.53
CA LEU A 688 -17.72 4.04 -31.20
C LEU A 688 -18.86 4.61 -30.36
N GLU A 689 -19.51 3.79 -29.54
CA GLU A 689 -20.47 4.26 -28.53
C GLU A 689 -19.72 4.86 -27.33
N GLY A 690 -20.15 6.05 -26.89
CA GLY A 690 -19.51 6.84 -25.83
C GLY A 690 -18.63 7.99 -26.35
N ASP A 691 -18.22 8.87 -25.43
CA ASP A 691 -17.27 9.95 -25.71
C ASP A 691 -15.83 9.48 -25.49
N TRP A 692 -15.13 9.26 -26.59
CA TRP A 692 -13.75 8.83 -26.66
C TRP A 692 -12.84 9.90 -27.29
N THR A 693 -13.29 11.16 -27.35
CA THR A 693 -12.58 12.22 -28.08
C THR A 693 -11.18 12.54 -27.56
N ASN A 694 -10.92 12.25 -26.28
CA ASN A 694 -9.62 12.46 -25.66
C ASN A 694 -8.63 11.29 -25.86
N TYR A 695 -9.04 10.18 -26.50
CA TYR A 695 -8.21 8.97 -26.63
C TYR A 695 -7.87 8.63 -28.06
N ASN A 696 -6.64 8.17 -28.27
CA ASN A 696 -6.18 7.68 -29.56
C ASN A 696 -6.36 6.16 -29.70
N ILE A 697 -7.59 5.74 -29.97
CA ILE A 697 -7.91 4.34 -30.25
C ILE A 697 -7.47 4.03 -31.68
N ARG A 698 -6.66 2.97 -31.88
CA ARG A 698 -6.22 2.51 -33.22
C ARG A 698 -7.42 1.91 -33.99
N TYR A 699 -7.33 1.82 -35.32
CA TYR A 699 -8.39 1.15 -36.09
C TYR A 699 -8.56 -0.32 -35.68
N PHE A 700 -9.79 -0.78 -35.53
CA PHE A 700 -10.14 -2.18 -35.34
C PHE A 700 -11.53 -2.50 -35.92
N GLU A 701 -11.76 -3.77 -36.24
CA GLU A 701 -13.06 -4.30 -36.65
C GLU A 701 -13.76 -5.04 -35.51
N GLY A 702 -15.10 -5.01 -35.52
CA GLY A 702 -15.94 -5.72 -34.56
C GLY A 702 -15.77 -5.21 -33.13
N ILE A 703 -15.32 -6.08 -32.23
CA ILE A 703 -15.15 -5.81 -30.80
C ILE A 703 -13.67 -5.98 -30.41
N LYS A 704 -13.16 -5.08 -29.56
CA LYS A 704 -11.83 -5.19 -28.94
C LYS A 704 -11.87 -4.81 -27.46
N SER A 705 -11.07 -5.51 -26.66
CA SER A 705 -10.88 -5.26 -25.22
C SER A 705 -9.44 -4.82 -24.88
N VAL A 706 -9.24 -4.34 -23.65
CA VAL A 706 -7.94 -3.83 -23.17
C VAL A 706 -6.85 -4.91 -23.23
N GLY A 707 -5.72 -4.58 -23.88
CA GLY A 707 -4.60 -5.49 -24.15
C GLY A 707 -4.77 -6.39 -25.39
N GLU A 708 -5.94 -6.47 -26.02
CA GLU A 708 -6.19 -7.39 -27.14
C GLU A 708 -5.42 -7.01 -28.42
N LEU A 709 -5.14 -5.72 -28.62
CA LEU A 709 -4.35 -5.18 -29.74
C LEU A 709 -2.84 -5.12 -29.43
N GLU A 710 -2.46 -5.62 -28.26
CA GLU A 710 -1.10 -5.66 -27.70
C GLU A 710 -0.67 -7.11 -27.41
N ASP A 711 -1.17 -8.08 -28.19
CA ASP A 711 -0.91 -9.52 -28.05
C ASP A 711 -1.23 -10.06 -26.64
N ASN A 712 -2.30 -9.54 -26.02
CA ASN A 712 -2.69 -9.79 -24.63
C ASN A 712 -1.62 -9.40 -23.59
N LYS A 713 -0.80 -8.39 -23.88
CA LYS A 713 0.12 -7.76 -22.94
C LYS A 713 -0.39 -6.38 -22.52
N ILE A 714 -0.16 -6.00 -21.26
CA ILE A 714 -0.25 -4.61 -20.79
C ILE A 714 1.12 -4.21 -20.24
N GLU A 715 1.60 -3.03 -20.59
CA GLU A 715 2.79 -2.43 -19.96
C GLU A 715 2.38 -1.23 -19.13
N VAL A 716 2.85 -1.16 -17.88
CA VAL A 716 2.54 -0.11 -16.92
C VAL A 716 3.84 0.57 -16.52
N PHE A 717 3.84 1.90 -16.59
CA PHE A 717 5.00 2.74 -16.27
C PHE A 717 4.62 3.76 -15.21
N SER A 718 5.43 3.93 -14.17
CA SER A 718 5.43 5.17 -13.40
C SER A 718 6.64 5.99 -13.77
N LEU A 719 6.44 7.26 -14.10
CA LEU A 719 7.48 8.19 -14.51
C LEU A 719 7.65 9.31 -13.49
N GLY A 720 8.85 9.88 -13.44
CA GLY A 720 9.13 11.16 -12.78
C GLY A 720 8.38 12.33 -13.43
N LYS A 721 8.69 13.54 -12.95
CA LYS A 721 8.16 14.78 -13.53
C LYS A 721 8.80 15.08 -14.88
N ASN A 722 10.09 14.78 -15.02
CA ASN A 722 10.81 14.86 -16.28
C ASN A 722 10.45 13.66 -17.17
N LEU A 723 9.85 13.93 -18.32
CA LEU A 723 9.43 12.94 -19.32
C LEU A 723 10.52 12.62 -20.35
N PHE A 724 11.60 13.40 -20.42
CA PHE A 724 12.74 13.14 -21.30
C PHE A 724 13.73 12.18 -20.64
N ASP A 725 14.14 11.14 -21.35
CA ASP A 725 15.03 10.07 -20.89
C ASP A 725 16.48 10.50 -20.61
N GLY A 726 16.86 11.71 -21.02
CA GLY A 726 18.22 12.24 -20.89
C GLY A 726 19.15 11.86 -22.04
N GLU A 727 18.71 11.07 -23.02
CA GLU A 727 19.54 10.66 -24.15
C GLU A 727 19.63 11.75 -25.23
N LEU A 728 20.71 12.52 -25.19
CA LEU A 728 21.07 13.51 -26.21
C LEU A 728 22.06 12.95 -27.23
N GLU A 729 21.93 13.42 -28.48
CA GLU A 729 22.94 13.23 -29.53
C GLU A 729 23.20 14.56 -30.27
N THR A 730 24.33 14.64 -30.98
CA THR A 730 24.71 15.85 -31.72
C THR A 730 23.97 15.97 -33.06
N ASN A 731 24.02 17.17 -33.65
CA ASN A 731 23.35 17.58 -34.88
C ASN A 731 21.86 17.92 -34.69
N GLY A 732 21.22 18.36 -35.78
CA GLY A 732 19.86 18.90 -35.78
C GLY A 732 18.79 17.91 -36.22
N ILE A 733 17.55 18.37 -36.28
CA ILE A 733 16.46 17.68 -36.95
C ILE A 733 15.96 18.61 -38.05
N ASP A 734 15.72 18.08 -39.24
CA ASP A 734 15.23 18.86 -40.37
C ASP A 734 13.77 19.29 -40.15
N SER A 735 13.46 20.56 -40.41
CA SER A 735 12.14 21.16 -40.16
C SER A 735 11.08 20.83 -41.21
N GLU A 736 11.45 20.24 -42.34
CA GLU A 736 10.52 19.86 -43.41
C GLU A 736 10.18 18.35 -43.36
N THR A 737 11.12 17.52 -42.89
CA THR A 737 11.02 16.06 -42.92
C THR A 737 11.00 15.38 -41.54
N GLY A 738 11.39 16.09 -40.47
CA GLY A 738 11.54 15.52 -39.12
C GLY A 738 12.66 14.49 -39.00
N GLN A 739 13.54 14.37 -39.99
CA GLN A 739 14.65 13.42 -39.98
C GLN A 739 15.90 14.01 -39.33
N ASN A 740 16.82 13.13 -38.89
CA ASN A 740 18.13 13.56 -38.38
C ASN A 740 18.92 14.27 -39.50
N ALA A 741 19.35 15.51 -39.24
CA ALA A 741 20.06 16.35 -40.20
C ALA A 741 21.38 16.88 -39.61
N PRO A 742 22.44 17.08 -40.43
CA PRO A 742 23.73 17.57 -39.94
C PRO A 742 23.63 19.01 -39.42
N ALA A 743 24.24 19.28 -38.27
CA ALA A 743 24.39 20.63 -37.71
C ALA A 743 25.54 20.65 -36.69
N THR A 744 26.39 21.68 -36.72
CA THR A 744 27.62 21.75 -35.90
C THR A 744 27.42 22.39 -34.52
N ASN A 745 26.26 23.01 -34.27
CA ASN A 745 25.94 23.79 -33.08
C ASN A 745 24.60 23.37 -32.43
N ARG A 746 24.25 22.08 -32.52
CA ARG A 746 22.97 21.56 -32.02
C ARG A 746 23.13 20.23 -31.32
N ILE A 747 22.31 20.08 -30.28
CA ILE A 747 22.01 18.82 -29.60
C ILE A 747 20.52 18.52 -29.80
N ARG A 748 20.16 17.25 -29.90
CA ARG A 748 18.78 16.80 -30.09
C ARG A 748 18.46 15.59 -29.21
N SER A 749 17.18 15.37 -28.92
CA SER A 749 16.74 14.12 -28.29
C SER A 749 17.01 12.96 -29.25
N LYS A 750 17.77 11.96 -28.79
CA LYS A 750 18.05 10.74 -29.55
C LYS A 750 16.76 9.95 -29.77
N ASN A 751 15.99 9.77 -28.70
CA ASN A 751 14.73 9.02 -28.73
C ASN A 751 13.50 9.92 -28.94
N TYR A 752 12.39 9.27 -29.22
CA TYR A 752 11.05 9.85 -29.36
C TYR A 752 10.36 9.87 -27.99
N ILE A 753 10.00 11.06 -27.51
CA ILE A 753 9.44 11.27 -26.19
C ILE A 753 7.91 11.21 -26.27
N PRO A 754 7.22 10.28 -25.59
CA PRO A 754 5.76 10.19 -25.64
C PRO A 754 5.09 11.40 -24.98
N VAL A 755 4.02 11.90 -25.59
CA VAL A 755 3.20 13.02 -25.06
C VAL A 755 1.72 12.77 -25.31
N ASN A 756 0.86 13.30 -24.42
CA ASN A 756 -0.57 13.31 -24.64
C ASN A 756 -0.98 14.46 -25.57
N PRO A 757 -1.95 14.24 -26.47
CA PRO A 757 -2.64 15.31 -27.18
C PRO A 757 -3.26 16.33 -26.23
N ASN A 758 -3.35 17.58 -26.67
CA ASN A 758 -4.10 18.65 -26.02
C ASN A 758 -3.66 19.04 -24.57
N LEU A 759 -2.72 18.34 -23.94
CA LEU A 759 -2.05 18.84 -22.72
C LEU A 759 -1.01 19.91 -23.07
N ILE A 760 -0.60 20.71 -22.09
CA ILE A 760 0.43 21.74 -22.28
C ILE A 760 1.73 21.23 -21.65
N TYR A 761 2.85 21.38 -22.36
CA TYR A 761 4.17 21.00 -21.86
C TYR A 761 5.16 22.15 -21.96
N LYS A 762 6.11 22.18 -21.02
CA LYS A 762 7.26 23.07 -20.95
C LYS A 762 8.54 22.25 -21.15
N LEU A 763 9.39 22.69 -22.09
CA LEU A 763 10.78 22.25 -22.22
C LEU A 763 11.71 23.28 -21.55
N SER A 764 12.70 22.81 -20.79
CA SER A 764 13.69 23.65 -20.11
C SER A 764 15.05 22.96 -20.06
N ASN A 765 16.11 23.70 -19.72
CA ASN A 765 17.47 23.17 -19.59
C ASN A 765 18.31 23.95 -18.58
N ASN A 766 19.38 23.34 -18.08
CA ASN A 766 20.28 23.95 -17.08
C ASN A 766 21.32 24.94 -17.64
N LYS A 767 21.43 25.11 -18.97
CA LYS A 767 22.43 25.99 -19.61
C LYS A 767 21.86 27.36 -20.03
N GLY A 768 20.54 27.57 -19.89
CA GLY A 768 19.87 28.80 -20.33
C GLY A 768 19.71 28.91 -21.86
N TYR A 769 19.69 27.79 -22.58
CA TYR A 769 19.41 27.82 -24.02
C TYR A 769 17.93 28.11 -24.26
N ASP A 770 17.61 29.32 -24.72
CA ASP A 770 16.21 29.72 -24.96
C ASP A 770 15.65 29.26 -26.32
N TRP A 771 16.52 28.93 -27.28
CA TRP A 771 16.13 28.55 -28.63
C TRP A 771 16.08 27.03 -28.83
N ALA A 772 14.91 26.45 -28.59
CA ALA A 772 14.56 25.09 -28.97
C ALA A 772 13.73 25.07 -30.27
N ILE A 773 13.84 23.97 -31.01
CA ILE A 773 12.83 23.55 -31.98
C ILE A 773 12.27 22.22 -31.50
N ILE A 774 10.95 22.11 -31.41
CA ILE A 774 10.25 20.88 -31.02
C ILE A 774 9.49 20.36 -32.24
N TYR A 775 9.67 19.07 -32.53
CA TYR A 775 9.18 18.37 -33.71
C TYR A 775 8.13 17.37 -33.26
N PHE A 776 6.96 17.40 -33.88
CA PHE A 776 5.81 16.56 -33.55
C PHE A 776 5.70 15.38 -34.51
N TYR A 777 5.33 14.21 -33.98
CA TYR A 777 5.18 12.99 -34.75
C TYR A 777 3.92 12.22 -34.33
N ASN A 778 3.33 11.51 -35.27
CA ASN A 778 2.13 10.69 -35.05
C ASN A 778 2.45 9.34 -34.37
N ALA A 779 1.43 8.50 -34.17
CA ALA A 779 1.57 7.16 -33.56
C ALA A 779 2.56 6.23 -34.28
N LYS A 780 2.76 6.42 -35.59
CA LYS A 780 3.70 5.65 -36.43
C LYS A 780 5.10 6.30 -36.48
N LYS A 781 5.37 7.30 -35.64
CA LYS A 781 6.59 8.15 -35.64
C LYS A 781 6.82 8.89 -36.95
N GLN A 782 5.78 9.09 -37.77
CA GLN A 782 5.85 9.93 -38.97
C GLN A 782 5.77 11.40 -38.55
N TYR A 783 6.55 12.25 -39.21
CA TYR A 783 6.60 13.68 -38.93
C TYR A 783 5.28 14.39 -39.26
N LEU A 784 4.88 15.34 -38.41
CA LEU A 784 3.66 16.14 -38.56
C LEU A 784 3.97 17.63 -38.78
N SER A 785 4.77 18.22 -37.90
CA SER A 785 5.08 19.66 -37.88
C SER A 785 6.15 19.98 -36.83
N TYR A 786 6.59 21.23 -36.79
CA TYR A 786 7.49 21.74 -35.75
C TYR A 786 6.95 23.01 -35.07
N ASN A 787 7.54 23.38 -33.93
CA ASN A 787 7.27 24.62 -33.21
C ASN A 787 8.56 25.13 -32.54
N ASN A 788 8.83 26.43 -32.68
CA ASN A 788 10.03 27.11 -32.16
C ASN A 788 9.84 27.67 -30.74
N LYS A 789 8.78 27.27 -30.03
CA LYS A 789 8.49 27.66 -28.65
C LYS A 789 8.79 26.51 -27.69
N VAL A 790 9.41 26.85 -26.57
CA VAL A 790 9.63 25.94 -25.44
C VAL A 790 8.37 25.62 -24.62
N ILE A 791 7.22 26.25 -24.92
CA ILE A 791 5.90 25.85 -24.41
C ILE A 791 5.07 25.39 -25.60
N ILE A 792 4.55 24.17 -25.51
CA ILE A 792 3.82 23.50 -26.59
C ILE A 792 2.47 22.96 -26.10
N LYS A 793 1.54 22.80 -27.04
CA LYS A 793 0.32 22.03 -26.87
C LYS A 793 0.22 21.05 -28.05
N PRO A 794 0.59 19.76 -27.88
CA PRO A 794 0.46 18.73 -28.91
C PRO A 794 -0.94 18.70 -29.54
N THR A 795 -1.02 18.50 -30.86
CA THR A 795 -2.29 18.39 -31.57
C THR A 795 -2.97 17.04 -31.28
N PRO A 796 -4.27 16.87 -31.61
CA PRO A 796 -4.97 15.57 -31.58
C PRO A 796 -4.24 14.42 -32.29
N GLU A 797 -3.29 14.69 -33.19
CA GLU A 797 -2.53 13.69 -33.96
C GLU A 797 -1.14 13.37 -33.39
N THR A 798 -0.55 14.29 -32.62
CA THR A 798 0.78 14.12 -32.00
C THR A 798 0.77 13.03 -30.94
N ARG A 799 1.70 12.08 -31.01
CA ARG A 799 1.96 11.07 -29.96
C ARG A 799 3.36 11.13 -29.40
N TYR A 800 4.31 11.60 -30.21
CA TYR A 800 5.69 11.75 -29.81
C TYR A 800 6.19 13.14 -30.16
N ILE A 801 7.13 13.63 -29.36
CA ILE A 801 7.99 14.74 -29.74
C ILE A 801 9.45 14.32 -29.81
N ARG A 802 10.21 15.07 -30.59
CA ARG A 802 11.66 15.21 -30.43
C ARG A 802 11.97 16.70 -30.32
N PHE A 803 13.11 17.06 -29.76
CA PHE A 803 13.55 18.45 -29.72
C PHE A 803 14.98 18.59 -30.20
N ALA A 804 15.35 19.78 -30.65
CA ALA A 804 16.73 20.18 -30.89
C ALA A 804 16.98 21.58 -30.30
N TYR A 805 17.99 21.70 -29.44
CA TYR A 805 18.48 22.97 -28.94
C TYR A 805 19.65 23.46 -29.79
N VAL A 806 19.75 24.78 -29.97
CA VAL A 806 21.03 25.40 -30.32
C VAL A 806 21.91 25.35 -29.07
N SER A 807 23.08 24.73 -29.18
CA SER A 807 24.00 24.49 -28.06
C SER A 807 25.43 24.81 -28.49
N GLU A 808 26.10 25.62 -27.68
CA GLU A 808 27.51 25.96 -27.87
C GLU A 808 28.38 24.70 -27.70
N GLY A 809 29.21 24.40 -28.70
CA GLY A 809 30.02 23.18 -28.73
C GLY A 809 29.25 21.86 -28.89
N SER A 810 27.91 21.90 -29.07
CA SER A 810 27.03 20.73 -29.04
C SER A 810 27.15 19.90 -27.74
N ASP A 811 27.05 20.59 -26.60
CA ASP A 811 27.26 20.05 -25.26
C ASP A 811 26.21 19.01 -24.83
N LEU A 812 26.57 17.73 -24.96
CA LEU A 812 25.76 16.58 -24.52
C LEU A 812 25.62 16.46 -22.99
N THR A 813 26.31 17.27 -22.18
CA THR A 813 26.12 17.35 -20.72
C THR A 813 24.95 18.27 -20.32
N THR A 814 24.27 18.87 -21.30
CA THR A 814 23.08 19.70 -21.07
C THR A 814 21.96 18.89 -20.43
N LEU A 815 21.54 19.30 -19.23
CA LEU A 815 20.45 18.66 -18.51
C LEU A 815 19.13 19.29 -18.99
N VAL A 816 18.32 18.51 -19.70
CA VAL A 816 17.04 18.95 -20.29
C VAL A 816 15.87 18.32 -19.55
N GLN A 817 14.81 19.10 -19.32
CA GLN A 817 13.57 18.65 -18.72
C GLN A 817 12.38 18.95 -19.62
N LEU A 818 11.56 17.93 -19.87
CA LEU A 818 10.22 18.07 -20.45
C LEU A 818 9.20 17.76 -19.36
N GLU A 819 8.30 18.69 -19.07
CA GLU A 819 7.31 18.54 -17.99
C GLU A 819 5.96 19.12 -18.38
N GLU A 820 4.88 18.61 -17.77
CA GLU A 820 3.53 19.13 -17.98
C GLU A 820 3.34 20.50 -17.31
N GLY A 821 2.62 21.40 -17.98
CA GLY A 821 2.33 22.76 -17.55
C GLY A 821 3.10 23.84 -18.33
N ILE A 822 3.05 25.07 -17.81
CA ILE A 822 3.66 26.27 -18.42
C ILE A 822 4.91 26.76 -17.68
N ALA A 823 5.11 26.35 -16.43
CA ALA A 823 6.19 26.80 -15.57
C ALA A 823 7.34 25.79 -15.56
N SER A 824 8.58 26.28 -15.65
CA SER A 824 9.76 25.45 -15.42
C SER A 824 9.94 25.24 -13.91
N THR A 825 10.34 24.05 -13.50
CA THR A 825 10.82 23.78 -12.14
C THR A 825 12.31 23.45 -12.11
N VAL A 826 12.85 23.19 -10.90
CA VAL A 826 14.23 22.74 -10.71
C VAL A 826 14.42 21.40 -11.42
N TYR A 827 15.53 21.24 -12.13
CA TYR A 827 15.84 20.03 -12.88
C TYR A 827 15.85 18.77 -11.99
N GLU A 828 15.20 17.70 -12.46
CA GLU A 828 15.46 16.34 -12.02
C GLU A 828 15.76 15.40 -13.20
N SER A 829 16.55 14.36 -12.94
CA SER A 829 16.80 13.30 -13.90
C SER A 829 15.52 12.52 -14.22
N TYR A 830 15.49 11.91 -15.40
CA TYR A 830 14.50 10.89 -15.73
C TYR A 830 14.43 9.82 -14.65
N LYS A 831 13.20 9.41 -14.30
CA LYS A 831 12.90 8.32 -13.37
C LYS A 831 11.80 7.49 -13.97
N ILE A 832 11.94 6.17 -13.87
CA ILE A 832 10.99 5.19 -14.41
C ILE A 832 10.94 3.99 -13.46
N ASP A 833 9.74 3.47 -13.26
CA ASP A 833 9.48 2.10 -12.81
C ASP A 833 8.53 1.45 -13.81
N LYS A 834 8.70 0.16 -14.10
CA LYS A 834 7.98 -0.56 -15.18
C LYS A 834 7.52 -1.94 -14.73
N ILE A 835 6.27 -2.27 -15.04
CA ILE A 835 5.70 -3.60 -14.89
C ILE A 835 5.11 -4.05 -16.23
N ASP A 836 5.53 -5.24 -16.69
CA ASP A 836 4.96 -5.91 -17.84
C ASP A 836 4.00 -7.02 -17.36
N ILE A 837 2.75 -6.95 -17.81
CA ILE A 837 1.69 -7.88 -17.41
C ILE A 837 1.30 -8.73 -18.63
N PRO A 838 1.70 -10.01 -18.69
CA PRO A 838 1.13 -10.96 -19.63
C PRO A 838 -0.27 -11.37 -19.18
N LEU A 839 -1.25 -11.34 -20.08
CA LEU A 839 -2.60 -11.82 -19.85
C LEU A 839 -2.84 -13.09 -20.67
N LYS A 840 -3.62 -14.04 -20.13
CA LYS A 840 -4.12 -15.19 -20.91
C LYS A 840 -5.16 -14.76 -21.95
N GLU A 841 -5.96 -13.76 -21.58
CA GLU A 841 -7.07 -13.18 -22.33
C GLU A 841 -7.15 -11.68 -22.03
N PRO A 842 -7.65 -10.82 -22.93
CA PRO A 842 -7.72 -9.37 -22.71
C PRO A 842 -8.67 -9.01 -21.56
N LEU A 843 -8.51 -7.83 -20.94
CA LEU A 843 -9.40 -7.39 -19.87
C LEU A 843 -10.69 -6.82 -20.46
N ARG A 844 -11.81 -7.48 -20.22
CA ARG A 844 -13.12 -7.10 -20.76
C ARG A 844 -13.86 -6.12 -19.84
N GLY A 845 -14.78 -5.36 -20.41
CA GLY A 845 -15.82 -4.59 -19.73
C GLY A 845 -17.21 -4.79 -20.36
N LEU A 846 -18.27 -4.54 -19.59
CA LEU A 846 -19.68 -4.49 -20.01
C LEU A 846 -20.26 -3.07 -19.81
N PRO A 847 -21.37 -2.70 -20.49
CA PRO A 847 -21.90 -1.33 -20.43
C PRO A 847 -22.42 -0.94 -19.04
N ASN A 848 -22.90 -1.91 -18.25
CA ASN A 848 -23.30 -1.77 -16.84
C ASN A 848 -22.12 -1.45 -15.88
N GLY A 849 -20.89 -1.33 -16.39
CA GLY A 849 -19.69 -1.01 -15.63
C GLY A 849 -18.96 -2.21 -15.01
N VAL A 850 -19.55 -3.41 -15.07
CA VAL A 850 -18.87 -4.66 -14.69
C VAL A 850 -17.68 -4.89 -15.60
N ARG A 851 -16.54 -5.31 -15.02
CA ARG A 851 -15.28 -5.48 -15.74
C ARG A 851 -14.36 -6.51 -15.09
N ASP A 852 -13.49 -7.07 -15.92
CA ASP A 852 -12.29 -7.76 -15.45
C ASP A 852 -11.37 -6.73 -14.78
N THR A 853 -10.70 -7.10 -13.68
CA THR A 853 -9.81 -6.18 -12.95
C THR A 853 -8.51 -6.85 -12.53
N ILE A 854 -7.38 -6.19 -12.78
CA ILE A 854 -6.10 -6.50 -12.15
C ILE A 854 -6.01 -5.72 -10.83
N ASN A 855 -5.62 -6.39 -9.74
CA ASN A 855 -5.31 -5.74 -8.46
C ASN A 855 -4.24 -6.56 -7.71
N GLY A 856 -3.13 -5.94 -7.31
CA GLY A 856 -2.02 -6.64 -6.65
C GLY A 856 -1.54 -7.86 -7.45
N TYR A 857 -1.58 -9.05 -6.83
CA TYR A 857 -1.17 -10.33 -7.44
C TYR A 857 -2.25 -11.02 -8.30
N THR A 858 -3.44 -10.44 -8.47
CA THR A 858 -4.58 -11.16 -9.07
C THR A 858 -5.21 -10.44 -10.26
N ILE A 859 -5.71 -11.25 -11.20
CA ILE A 859 -6.70 -10.82 -12.19
C ILE A 859 -8.02 -11.46 -11.78
N THR A 860 -9.03 -10.65 -11.50
CA THR A 860 -10.41 -11.10 -11.29
C THR A 860 -11.17 -10.97 -12.60
N ARG A 861 -11.45 -12.11 -13.24
CA ARG A 861 -12.34 -12.19 -14.40
C ARG A 861 -13.79 -12.17 -13.96
N ARG A 862 -14.57 -11.25 -14.51
CA ARG A 862 -16.02 -11.17 -14.31
C ARG A 862 -16.79 -11.40 -15.59
N ILE A 863 -16.10 -11.43 -16.75
CA ILE A 863 -16.76 -11.45 -18.06
C ILE A 863 -16.34 -12.69 -18.86
N GLY A 864 -17.33 -13.53 -19.13
CA GLY A 864 -17.25 -14.64 -20.05
C GLY A 864 -17.33 -14.21 -21.50
N ARG A 865 -16.86 -15.08 -22.39
CA ARG A 865 -16.90 -14.90 -23.85
C ARG A 865 -17.42 -16.17 -24.49
N TYR A 866 -18.49 -16.06 -25.27
CA TYR A 866 -18.97 -17.11 -26.15
C TYR A 866 -18.92 -16.64 -27.61
N VAL A 867 -18.67 -17.55 -28.55
CA VAL A 867 -18.72 -17.27 -30.00
C VAL A 867 -19.73 -18.21 -30.62
N ILE A 868 -20.84 -17.62 -31.07
CA ILE A 868 -21.89 -18.30 -31.80
C ILE A 868 -21.40 -18.53 -33.22
N THR A 869 -21.43 -19.78 -33.66
CA THR A 869 -20.89 -20.22 -34.96
C THR A 869 -21.89 -20.97 -35.83
N GLY A 870 -23.06 -21.31 -35.28
CA GLY A 870 -24.04 -22.18 -35.93
C GLY A 870 -23.88 -23.64 -35.55
N GLU A 871 -22.89 -24.04 -34.74
CA GLU A 871 -22.80 -25.39 -34.18
C GLU A 871 -23.87 -25.63 -33.09
N GLU A 872 -24.46 -24.57 -32.54
CA GLU A 872 -25.43 -24.62 -31.44
C GLU A 872 -26.78 -25.25 -31.86
N THR A 873 -27.57 -25.71 -30.88
CA THR A 873 -28.91 -26.23 -31.11
C THR A 873 -29.90 -25.07 -31.29
N TRP A 874 -30.25 -24.81 -32.55
CA TRP A 874 -31.12 -23.71 -32.97
C TRP A 874 -32.54 -24.16 -33.28
N TYR A 875 -33.53 -23.43 -32.74
CA TYR A 875 -34.95 -23.66 -32.98
C TYR A 875 -35.57 -22.47 -33.73
N GLN A 876 -36.11 -22.72 -34.93
CA GLN A 876 -36.97 -21.78 -35.64
C GLN A 876 -38.28 -21.60 -34.87
N GLN A 877 -38.69 -20.35 -34.64
CA GLN A 877 -39.89 -20.04 -33.87
C GLN A 877 -41.12 -20.01 -34.78
N ILE A 878 -42.13 -20.81 -34.43
CA ILE A 878 -43.33 -21.05 -35.24
C ILE A 878 -44.66 -20.83 -34.50
N ASN A 879 -44.65 -20.59 -33.19
CA ASN A 879 -45.86 -20.46 -32.36
C ASN A 879 -46.08 -19.02 -31.85
N GLU A 880 -47.35 -18.60 -31.78
CA GLU A 880 -47.78 -17.31 -31.23
C GLU A 880 -47.92 -17.35 -29.69
N ASP A 881 -48.10 -18.53 -29.10
CA ASP A 881 -48.49 -18.78 -27.69
C ASP A 881 -47.55 -18.21 -26.61
N GLN A 882 -46.36 -17.72 -26.99
CA GLN A 882 -45.40 -17.11 -26.07
C GLN A 882 -45.25 -15.59 -26.26
N GLY A 883 -46.16 -14.96 -27.02
CA GLY A 883 -46.12 -13.52 -27.32
C GLY A 883 -45.05 -13.12 -28.33
N TRP A 884 -44.69 -14.04 -29.25
CA TRP A 884 -43.74 -13.80 -30.33
C TRP A 884 -44.49 -13.43 -31.60
N ILE A 885 -44.17 -12.26 -32.17
CA ILE A 885 -44.84 -11.76 -33.36
C ILE A 885 -44.13 -12.29 -34.61
N GLN A 886 -44.89 -12.99 -35.46
CA GLN A 886 -44.44 -13.40 -36.78
C GLN A 886 -44.57 -12.24 -37.77
N PHE A 887 -43.63 -12.15 -38.72
CA PHE A 887 -43.69 -11.18 -39.81
C PHE A 887 -43.41 -11.88 -41.14
N GLU A 888 -43.94 -11.35 -42.23
CA GLU A 888 -43.93 -12.02 -43.53
C GLU A 888 -42.53 -12.04 -44.18
N ASP A 889 -41.71 -11.03 -43.92
CA ASP A 889 -40.39 -10.80 -44.53
C ASP A 889 -39.21 -11.27 -43.66
N SER A 890 -39.42 -11.56 -42.38
CA SER A 890 -38.37 -11.97 -41.44
C SER A 890 -38.69 -13.28 -40.72
N ILE A 891 -37.67 -13.84 -40.06
CA ILE A 891 -37.72 -15.13 -39.38
C ILE A 891 -36.92 -15.04 -38.08
N VAL A 892 -37.38 -15.70 -37.02
CA VAL A 892 -36.68 -15.75 -35.73
C VAL A 892 -36.23 -17.16 -35.40
N PHE A 893 -35.00 -17.26 -34.94
CA PHE A 893 -34.42 -18.47 -34.40
C PHE A 893 -34.00 -18.21 -32.96
N ALA A 894 -34.03 -19.24 -32.11
CA ALA A 894 -33.56 -19.14 -30.74
C ALA A 894 -32.75 -20.37 -30.33
N ILE A 895 -31.71 -20.13 -29.53
CA ILE A 895 -31.07 -21.16 -28.70
C ILE A 895 -31.84 -21.20 -27.39
N ARG A 896 -32.28 -22.38 -26.96
CA ARG A 896 -33.01 -22.60 -25.69
C ARG A 896 -32.58 -23.92 -25.02
N PRO A 897 -32.14 -23.93 -23.76
CA PRO A 897 -31.60 -22.78 -23.01
C PRO A 897 -30.34 -22.22 -23.70
N PHE A 898 -30.05 -20.93 -23.56
CA PHE A 898 -28.73 -20.38 -23.93
C PHE A 898 -27.69 -20.62 -22.83
N SER A 899 -28.11 -20.73 -21.56
CA SER A 899 -27.21 -21.00 -20.43
C SER A 899 -26.37 -22.29 -20.57
N GLN A 900 -26.81 -23.27 -21.37
CA GLN A 900 -26.01 -24.49 -21.63
C GLN A 900 -24.69 -24.20 -22.40
N TYR A 901 -24.61 -23.06 -23.10
CA TYR A 901 -23.43 -22.62 -23.85
C TYR A 901 -22.67 -21.50 -23.14
N ALA A 902 -23.40 -20.66 -22.40
CA ALA A 902 -22.87 -19.57 -21.60
C ALA A 902 -23.46 -19.65 -20.18
N ALA A 903 -22.83 -20.48 -19.34
CA ALA A 903 -23.32 -20.77 -18.00
C ALA A 903 -23.42 -19.51 -17.13
N ASP A 904 -24.48 -19.46 -16.33
CA ASP A 904 -24.74 -18.47 -15.28
C ASP A 904 -24.72 -16.99 -15.72
N ILE A 905 -25.29 -16.67 -16.90
CA ILE A 905 -25.56 -15.29 -17.32
C ILE A 905 -26.57 -14.64 -16.35
N SER A 906 -26.21 -13.48 -15.79
CA SER A 906 -27.14 -12.65 -15.00
C SER A 906 -28.26 -12.06 -15.87
N GLU A 907 -29.39 -11.64 -15.30
CA GLU A 907 -30.51 -11.05 -16.07
C GLU A 907 -30.12 -9.74 -16.81
N ASN A 908 -28.91 -9.21 -16.58
CA ASN A 908 -28.46 -7.90 -17.04
C ASN A 908 -27.37 -7.96 -18.13
N GLU A 909 -27.50 -7.01 -19.06
CA GLU A 909 -26.54 -6.52 -20.07
C GLU A 909 -25.48 -7.46 -20.68
N LEU A 910 -25.66 -7.75 -21.98
CA LEU A 910 -24.67 -8.36 -22.86
C LEU A 910 -24.02 -7.33 -23.79
N THR A 911 -22.74 -7.52 -24.10
CA THR A 911 -22.08 -6.88 -25.26
C THR A 911 -22.05 -7.87 -26.41
N ILE A 912 -22.52 -7.48 -27.59
CA ILE A 912 -22.69 -8.40 -28.73
C ILE A 912 -22.08 -7.79 -30.00
N SER A 913 -21.36 -8.59 -30.78
CA SER A 913 -20.81 -8.15 -32.08
C SER A 913 -21.85 -8.21 -33.19
N ASN A 914 -21.80 -7.25 -34.11
CA ASN A 914 -22.39 -7.32 -35.46
C ASN A 914 -23.93 -7.39 -35.57
N LEU A 915 -24.67 -7.50 -34.47
CA LEU A 915 -26.14 -7.40 -34.43
C LEU A 915 -26.60 -6.41 -33.34
N GLU A 916 -27.64 -5.63 -33.65
CA GLU A 916 -28.25 -4.71 -32.70
C GLU A 916 -29.04 -5.47 -31.63
N ARG A 917 -28.85 -5.09 -30.35
CA ARG A 917 -29.60 -5.64 -29.23
C ARG A 917 -31.00 -5.05 -29.19
N VAL A 918 -31.99 -5.79 -29.69
CA VAL A 918 -33.40 -5.37 -29.75
C VAL A 918 -34.31 -6.53 -29.33
N ASN A 919 -35.54 -6.25 -28.86
CA ASN A 919 -36.48 -7.31 -28.52
C ASN A 919 -37.09 -7.95 -29.78
N VAL A 920 -36.31 -8.82 -30.43
CA VAL A 920 -36.69 -9.45 -31.72
C VAL A 920 -37.96 -10.30 -31.65
N ALA A 921 -38.38 -10.74 -30.46
CA ALA A 921 -39.65 -11.44 -30.28
C ALA A 921 -40.86 -10.52 -30.56
N ARG A 922 -40.72 -9.20 -30.39
CA ARG A 922 -41.82 -8.23 -30.45
C ARG A 922 -41.78 -7.22 -31.59
N ILE A 923 -40.64 -7.04 -32.26
CA ILE A 923 -40.49 -6.05 -33.34
C ILE A 923 -39.97 -6.67 -34.63
N ASN A 924 -40.39 -6.15 -35.78
CA ASN A 924 -39.88 -6.57 -37.09
C ASN A 924 -38.55 -5.87 -37.42
N LYS A 925 -37.50 -6.19 -36.65
CA LYS A 925 -36.17 -5.62 -36.83
C LYS A 925 -35.11 -6.71 -36.73
N GLU A 926 -34.21 -6.75 -37.71
CA GLU A 926 -33.06 -7.66 -37.64
C GLU A 926 -32.18 -7.29 -36.43
N GLY A 927 -31.68 -8.30 -35.74
CA GLY A 927 -30.96 -8.10 -34.49
C GLY A 927 -31.00 -9.33 -33.60
N ILE A 928 -30.71 -9.10 -32.32
CA ILE A 928 -30.53 -10.16 -31.33
C ILE A 928 -31.12 -9.76 -29.98
N TYR A 929 -31.75 -10.72 -29.30
CA TYR A 929 -32.33 -10.57 -27.97
C TYR A 929 -31.84 -11.68 -27.05
N HIS A 930 -31.70 -11.36 -25.77
CA HIS A 930 -31.43 -12.33 -24.72
C HIS A 930 -32.45 -12.10 -23.61
N ALA A 931 -33.04 -13.19 -23.11
CA ALA A 931 -33.99 -13.17 -22.00
C ALA A 931 -33.72 -14.34 -21.06
N VAL A 932 -33.51 -14.02 -19.79
CA VAL A 932 -33.41 -14.94 -18.66
C VAL A 932 -34.42 -14.50 -17.60
N GLY A 933 -35.08 -15.45 -16.95
CA GLY A 933 -36.03 -15.20 -15.85
C GLY A 933 -36.83 -16.46 -15.51
N LYS A 934 -37.81 -16.35 -14.60
CA LYS A 934 -38.65 -17.48 -14.14
C LYS A 934 -39.44 -18.13 -15.29
N GLY A 935 -38.88 -19.19 -15.89
CA GLY A 935 -39.46 -19.95 -17.01
C GLY A 935 -38.93 -19.59 -18.40
N TRP A 936 -37.96 -18.67 -18.50
CA TRP A 936 -37.42 -18.20 -19.78
C TRP A 936 -35.89 -18.21 -19.75
N ASP A 937 -35.27 -18.88 -20.71
CA ASP A 937 -33.84 -18.86 -20.97
C ASP A 937 -33.66 -19.04 -22.47
N TYR A 938 -33.34 -17.95 -23.16
CA TYR A 938 -33.05 -18.00 -24.58
C TYR A 938 -32.24 -16.81 -25.09
N LEU A 939 -31.46 -17.09 -26.14
CA LEU A 939 -30.89 -16.09 -27.03
C LEU A 939 -31.53 -16.24 -28.41
N ALA A 940 -32.09 -15.15 -28.94
CA ALA A 940 -32.89 -15.13 -30.15
C ALA A 940 -32.32 -14.17 -31.19
N ILE A 941 -32.26 -14.61 -32.44
CA ILE A 941 -31.81 -13.82 -33.59
C ILE A 941 -32.98 -13.70 -34.58
N ARG A 942 -33.29 -12.48 -35.03
CA ARG A 942 -34.17 -12.24 -36.18
C ARG A 942 -33.35 -11.77 -37.37
N LEU A 943 -33.58 -12.38 -38.53
CA LEU A 943 -33.01 -12.01 -39.81
C LEU A 943 -34.13 -11.91 -40.85
N LYS A 944 -33.93 -11.12 -41.91
CA LYS A 944 -34.82 -11.16 -43.09
C LYS A 944 -34.67 -12.50 -43.79
N LYS A 945 -35.76 -12.99 -44.39
CA LYS A 945 -35.77 -14.24 -45.18
C LYS A 945 -34.81 -14.15 -46.37
N THR A 946 -34.61 -12.95 -46.92
CA THR A 946 -33.65 -12.66 -48.00
C THR A 946 -32.18 -12.67 -47.58
N THR A 947 -31.88 -12.64 -46.27
CA THR A 947 -30.51 -12.70 -45.74
C THR A 947 -29.96 -14.13 -45.70
N LEU A 948 -30.82 -15.14 -45.89
CA LEU A 948 -30.50 -16.55 -45.80
C LEU A 948 -30.66 -17.24 -47.16
N GLU A 949 -29.76 -18.17 -47.49
CA GLU A 949 -29.87 -19.02 -48.71
C GLU A 949 -31.15 -19.86 -48.68
N THR A 950 -31.55 -20.33 -47.49
CA THR A 950 -32.84 -20.96 -47.23
C THR A 950 -33.44 -20.39 -45.94
N PRO A 951 -34.72 -20.01 -45.88
CA PRO A 951 -35.33 -19.36 -44.72
C PRO A 951 -35.69 -20.37 -43.62
N ASN A 952 -34.68 -21.04 -43.07
CA ASN A 952 -34.78 -22.08 -42.05
C ASN A 952 -33.48 -22.17 -41.22
N VAL A 953 -33.42 -23.11 -40.27
CA VAL A 953 -32.26 -23.32 -39.39
C VAL A 953 -30.98 -23.68 -40.16
N ILE A 954 -31.07 -24.39 -41.29
CA ILE A 954 -29.90 -24.75 -42.11
C ILE A 954 -29.28 -23.48 -42.70
N GLY A 955 -30.10 -22.61 -43.31
CA GLY A 955 -29.65 -21.32 -43.81
C GLY A 955 -29.08 -20.42 -42.72
N LEU A 956 -29.66 -20.41 -41.52
CA LEU A 956 -29.07 -19.72 -40.36
C LEU A 956 -27.67 -20.25 -40.02
N LYS A 957 -27.50 -21.58 -39.93
CA LYS A 957 -26.20 -22.17 -39.58
C LYS A 957 -25.12 -21.84 -40.62
N VAL A 958 -25.46 -21.85 -41.91
CA VAL A 958 -24.56 -21.38 -42.99
C VAL A 958 -24.24 -19.90 -42.83
N TRP A 959 -25.25 -19.06 -42.52
CA TRP A 959 -25.05 -17.63 -42.30
C TRP A 959 -24.14 -17.35 -41.09
N LEU A 960 -24.36 -18.01 -39.94
CA LEU A 960 -23.55 -17.86 -38.72
C LEU A 960 -22.10 -18.34 -38.91
N LYS A 961 -21.88 -19.37 -39.73
CA LYS A 961 -20.52 -19.83 -40.05
C LYS A 961 -19.70 -18.79 -40.80
N ASN A 962 -20.35 -17.97 -41.62
CA ASN A 962 -19.74 -16.84 -42.32
C ASN A 962 -19.80 -15.52 -41.52
N ASN A 963 -20.71 -15.42 -40.55
CA ASN A 963 -20.96 -14.23 -39.73
C ASN A 963 -21.01 -14.60 -38.23
N PRO A 964 -19.88 -15.04 -37.63
CA PRO A 964 -19.86 -15.47 -36.23
C PRO A 964 -20.18 -14.31 -35.29
N ILE A 965 -20.95 -14.58 -34.24
CA ILE A 965 -21.39 -13.57 -33.26
C ILE A 965 -20.69 -13.84 -31.93
N THR A 966 -19.82 -12.90 -31.52
CA THR A 966 -19.23 -12.90 -30.19
C THR A 966 -20.21 -12.25 -29.19
N VAL A 967 -20.42 -12.93 -28.07
CA VAL A 967 -21.22 -12.49 -26.93
C VAL A 967 -20.33 -12.41 -25.69
N TYR A 968 -20.25 -11.24 -25.07
CA TYR A 968 -19.66 -11.07 -23.74
C TYR A 968 -20.77 -10.94 -22.70
N TYR A 969 -20.59 -11.61 -21.57
CA TYR A 969 -21.61 -11.75 -20.52
C TYR A 969 -20.97 -11.77 -19.13
N GLU A 970 -21.73 -11.38 -18.10
CA GLU A 970 -21.28 -11.45 -16.72
C GLU A 970 -21.29 -12.90 -16.21
N LEU A 971 -20.21 -13.31 -15.53
CA LEU A 971 -20.08 -14.59 -14.86
C LEU A 971 -20.68 -14.50 -13.45
N ALA A 972 -21.63 -15.37 -13.09
CA ALA A 972 -22.15 -15.39 -11.71
C ALA A 972 -21.10 -15.72 -10.63
N LYS A 973 -19.97 -16.31 -11.01
CA LYS A 973 -18.80 -16.49 -10.13
C LYS A 973 -17.53 -15.99 -10.83
N PRO A 974 -16.84 -14.98 -10.27
CA PRO A 974 -15.58 -14.51 -10.83
C PRO A 974 -14.49 -15.58 -10.82
N ILE A 975 -13.68 -15.64 -11.88
CA ILE A 975 -12.51 -16.51 -11.96
C ILE A 975 -11.27 -15.71 -11.54
N ILE A 976 -10.47 -16.26 -10.63
CA ILE A 976 -9.26 -15.60 -10.13
C ILE A 976 -8.02 -16.22 -10.78
N GLU A 977 -7.27 -15.42 -11.53
CA GLU A 977 -5.94 -15.76 -12.04
C GLU A 977 -4.85 -15.11 -11.17
N LYS A 978 -3.68 -15.74 -11.05
CA LYS A 978 -2.51 -15.18 -10.39
C LYS A 978 -1.54 -14.57 -11.40
N LEU A 979 -0.97 -13.42 -11.05
CA LEU A 979 0.15 -12.79 -11.75
C LEU A 979 1.49 -13.27 -11.20
N PRO A 980 2.57 -13.28 -12.02
CA PRO A 980 3.92 -13.65 -11.58
C PRO A 980 4.54 -12.61 -10.63
N GLN A 981 4.12 -11.35 -10.70
CA GLN A 981 4.55 -10.24 -9.85
C GLN A 981 3.35 -9.33 -9.53
N PRO A 982 3.36 -8.58 -8.41
CA PRO A 982 2.25 -7.72 -8.05
C PRO A 982 2.22 -6.48 -8.95
N LEU A 983 1.02 -5.99 -9.27
CA LEU A 983 0.85 -4.67 -9.87
C LEU A 983 1.00 -3.58 -8.80
N MET A 984 2.24 -3.18 -8.55
CA MET A 984 2.59 -2.17 -7.56
C MET A 984 3.88 -1.47 -7.97
N LEU A 985 3.79 -0.18 -8.31
CA LEU A 985 4.91 0.59 -8.83
C LEU A 985 5.40 1.60 -7.79
N ARG A 986 6.69 1.93 -7.85
CA ARG A 986 7.22 3.14 -7.21
C ARG A 986 6.57 4.35 -7.87
N SER A 987 5.97 5.23 -7.06
CA SER A 987 5.52 6.54 -7.53
C SER A 987 6.61 7.58 -7.29
N PHE A 988 6.69 8.57 -8.19
CA PHE A 988 7.68 9.65 -8.12
C PHE A 988 6.99 10.99 -7.89
N LYS A 989 7.67 11.92 -7.20
CA LYS A 989 7.11 13.22 -6.81
C LYS A 989 6.59 14.00 -8.03
N ASN A 990 5.30 14.35 -8.04
CA ASN A 990 4.59 14.93 -9.21
C ASN A 990 4.78 14.13 -10.52
N GLY A 991 4.91 12.81 -10.41
CA GLY A 991 5.10 11.90 -11.52
C GLY A 991 3.83 11.60 -12.30
N ASN A 992 3.94 10.62 -13.21
CA ASN A 992 2.84 10.17 -14.07
C ASN A 992 2.73 8.65 -14.02
N LEU A 993 1.53 8.12 -14.21
CA LEU A 993 1.29 6.69 -14.45
C LEU A 993 0.83 6.55 -15.91
N ILE A 994 1.44 5.64 -16.67
CA ILE A 994 1.12 5.37 -18.07
C ILE A 994 0.81 3.88 -18.25
N ILE A 995 -0.24 3.57 -19.01
CA ILE A 995 -0.65 2.22 -19.40
C ILE A 995 -0.65 2.12 -20.92
N ASN A 996 0.14 1.20 -21.46
CA ASN A 996 0.25 0.96 -22.89
C ASN A 996 -0.82 -0.06 -23.34
N SER A 997 -1.96 0.45 -23.80
CA SER A 997 -3.06 -0.32 -24.40
C SER A 997 -3.76 0.53 -25.48
N ALA A 998 -4.08 -0.02 -26.64
CA ALA A 998 -4.78 0.74 -27.68
C ALA A 998 -6.26 1.03 -27.34
N ILE A 999 -6.86 0.19 -26.49
CA ILE A 999 -8.16 0.45 -25.85
C ILE A 999 -7.90 1.10 -24.48
N PRO A 1000 -8.44 2.29 -24.18
CA PRO A 1000 -8.25 2.93 -22.88
C PRO A 1000 -8.71 2.05 -21.73
N SER A 1001 -7.82 1.79 -20.77
CA SER A 1001 -8.17 1.10 -19.53
C SER A 1001 -9.01 1.97 -18.60
N TYR A 1002 -9.80 1.35 -17.72
CA TYR A 1002 -10.22 2.02 -16.49
C TYR A 1002 -9.07 1.93 -15.49
N ILE A 1003 -8.64 3.06 -14.93
CA ILE A 1003 -7.55 3.11 -13.96
C ILE A 1003 -8.10 3.60 -12.63
N LYS A 1004 -7.82 2.86 -11.57
CA LYS A 1004 -7.93 3.32 -10.18
C LYS A 1004 -6.54 3.37 -9.56
N ALA A 1005 -5.98 4.58 -9.49
CA ALA A 1005 -4.63 4.82 -8.96
C ALA A 1005 -4.70 5.42 -7.56
N LYS A 1006 -4.11 4.73 -6.58
CA LYS A 1006 -4.02 5.13 -5.16
C LYS A 1006 -2.57 5.51 -4.86
N TYR A 1007 -2.31 6.77 -4.48
CA TYR A 1007 -0.94 7.28 -4.35
C TYR A 1007 -0.78 8.32 -3.21
N PRO A 1008 0.40 8.40 -2.57
CA PRO A 1008 0.62 9.27 -1.41
C PRO A 1008 0.96 10.71 -1.78
N THR A 1009 0.48 11.70 -1.01
CA THR A 1009 0.87 13.11 -1.17
C THR A 1009 1.59 13.72 0.05
N ASN A 1010 1.78 12.94 1.12
CA ASN A 1010 2.54 13.34 2.32
C ASN A 1010 3.28 12.15 2.96
N ILE A 1011 4.07 12.38 4.02
CA ILE A 1011 4.86 11.30 4.67
C ILE A 1011 3.98 10.22 5.31
N SER A 1012 2.86 10.60 5.94
CA SER A 1012 1.91 9.66 6.57
C SER A 1012 1.33 8.68 5.53
N SER A 1013 0.84 9.22 4.40
CA SER A 1013 0.32 8.43 3.29
C SER A 1013 1.38 7.54 2.62
N ARG A 1014 2.66 7.97 2.56
CA ARG A 1014 3.75 7.10 2.07
C ARG A 1014 3.89 5.86 2.95
N ILE A 1015 3.92 6.04 4.28
CA ILE A 1015 4.00 4.93 5.24
C ILE A 1015 2.81 4.01 5.05
N SER A 1016 1.58 4.54 5.00
CA SER A 1016 0.37 3.74 4.78
C SER A 1016 0.38 2.94 3.47
N THR A 1017 0.87 3.51 2.35
CA THR A 1017 1.01 2.76 1.09
C THR A 1017 2.09 1.67 1.15
N VAL A 1018 3.11 1.82 2.00
CA VAL A 1018 4.14 0.79 2.25
C VAL A 1018 3.62 -0.30 3.21
N GLU A 1019 2.80 0.05 4.20
CA GLU A 1019 2.13 -0.91 5.09
C GLU A 1019 1.14 -1.79 4.31
N GLU A 1020 0.31 -1.19 3.45
CA GLU A 1020 -0.63 -1.92 2.58
C GLU A 1020 0.10 -2.86 1.61
N ALA A 1021 1.22 -2.40 1.04
CA ALA A 1021 2.13 -3.22 0.22
C ALA A 1021 2.70 -4.42 1.00
N ASN A 1022 3.19 -4.18 2.22
CA ASN A 1022 3.78 -5.19 3.08
C ASN A 1022 2.73 -6.23 3.51
N ASN A 1023 1.52 -5.80 3.88
CA ASN A 1023 0.40 -6.69 4.22
C ASN A 1023 0.00 -7.55 3.01
N THR A 1024 -0.10 -6.97 1.82
CA THR A 1024 -0.39 -7.71 0.57
C THR A 1024 0.69 -8.76 0.26
N MET A 1025 1.96 -8.46 0.55
CA MET A 1025 3.07 -9.40 0.40
C MET A 1025 3.03 -10.52 1.45
N LEU A 1026 2.73 -10.20 2.71
CA LEU A 1026 2.55 -11.17 3.79
C LEU A 1026 1.39 -12.15 3.52
N ASP A 1027 0.24 -11.65 3.06
CA ASP A 1027 -0.91 -12.48 2.67
C ASP A 1027 -0.57 -13.43 1.52
N SER A 1028 0.16 -12.94 0.51
CA SER A 1028 0.61 -13.73 -0.64
C SER A 1028 1.57 -14.85 -0.20
N LEU A 1029 2.55 -14.53 0.65
CA LEU A 1029 3.47 -15.50 1.26
C LEU A 1029 2.72 -16.53 2.13
N GLY A 1030 1.74 -16.10 2.92
CA GLY A 1030 0.87 -16.98 3.71
C GLY A 1030 0.06 -17.95 2.83
N CYS A 1031 -0.47 -17.48 1.70
CA CYS A 1031 -1.17 -18.33 0.74
C CYS A 1031 -0.24 -19.31 0.03
N ALA A 1032 1.00 -18.90 -0.30
CA ALA A 1032 2.01 -19.78 -0.88
C ALA A 1032 2.40 -20.90 0.10
N TRP A 1033 2.66 -20.56 1.36
CA TRP A 1033 2.95 -21.52 2.43
C TRP A 1033 1.82 -22.54 2.64
N ARG A 1034 0.56 -22.10 2.69
CA ARG A 1034 -0.60 -23.01 2.76
C ARG A 1034 -0.67 -23.95 1.56
N THR A 1035 -0.35 -23.47 0.36
CA THR A 1035 -0.34 -24.30 -0.86
C THR A 1035 0.77 -25.36 -0.81
N LEU A 1036 1.98 -24.99 -0.37
CA LEU A 1036 3.11 -25.91 -0.18
C LEU A 1036 2.80 -26.99 0.87
N LEU A 1037 2.18 -26.61 1.99
CA LEU A 1037 1.73 -27.55 3.04
C LEU A 1037 0.70 -28.56 2.52
N ILE A 1038 -0.29 -28.12 1.74
CA ILE A 1038 -1.30 -29.00 1.13
C ILE A 1038 -0.67 -29.98 0.11
N LEU A 1039 0.32 -29.54 -0.66
CA LEU A 1039 1.04 -30.41 -1.59
C LEU A 1039 1.90 -31.45 -0.86
N ALA A 1040 2.60 -31.04 0.20
CA ALA A 1040 3.39 -31.94 1.04
C ALA A 1040 2.51 -33.00 1.73
N ASP A 1041 1.39 -32.59 2.34
CA ASP A 1041 0.40 -33.51 2.93
C ASP A 1041 -0.15 -34.49 1.88
N ARG A 1042 -0.50 -34.00 0.68
CA ARG A 1042 -1.02 -34.85 -0.39
C ARG A 1042 0.00 -35.88 -0.89
N GLU A 1043 1.29 -35.55 -1.00
CA GLU A 1043 2.32 -36.54 -1.35
C GLU A 1043 2.62 -37.53 -0.22
N LEU A 1044 2.66 -37.07 1.04
CA LEU A 1044 2.81 -37.94 2.22
C LEU A 1044 1.67 -38.97 2.29
N ASN A 1045 0.44 -38.55 2.03
CA ASN A 1045 -0.74 -39.42 1.96
C ASN A 1045 -0.79 -40.32 0.70
N MET A 1046 0.07 -40.11 -0.30
CA MET A 1046 0.20 -40.98 -1.49
C MET A 1046 1.36 -41.98 -1.40
N LYS A 1047 2.35 -41.79 -0.53
CA LYS A 1047 3.35 -42.82 -0.23
C LYS A 1047 2.72 -43.91 0.63
N SER A 1048 2.73 -45.16 0.14
CA SER A 1048 2.24 -46.31 0.90
C SER A 1048 3.05 -46.50 2.19
N ILE A 1049 2.39 -46.92 3.27
CA ILE A 1049 2.97 -47.05 4.62
C ILE A 1049 4.28 -47.86 4.63
N GLN A 1050 4.40 -48.88 3.77
CA GLN A 1050 5.61 -49.72 3.64
C GLN A 1050 6.86 -48.99 3.12
N ALA A 1051 6.75 -47.78 2.56
CA ALA A 1051 7.90 -47.00 2.09
C ALA A 1051 8.47 -46.06 3.16
N LEU A 1052 7.81 -45.90 4.32
CA LEU A 1052 8.13 -44.86 5.31
C LEU A 1052 9.06 -45.33 6.45
N GLU A 1053 9.38 -46.63 6.52
CA GLU A 1053 10.05 -47.22 7.70
C GLU A 1053 11.56 -46.93 7.83
N SER A 1054 12.24 -46.40 6.80
CA SER A 1054 13.72 -46.38 6.79
C SER A 1054 14.41 -45.03 7.02
N ASN A 1055 13.81 -43.87 6.68
CA ASN A 1055 14.43 -42.55 6.92
C ASN A 1055 13.47 -41.34 6.77
N MET A 1056 12.33 -41.35 7.49
CA MET A 1056 11.28 -40.33 7.35
C MET A 1056 11.79 -38.88 7.47
N ASN A 1057 12.74 -38.59 8.37
CA ASN A 1057 13.29 -37.24 8.52
C ASN A 1057 14.14 -36.77 7.33
N ASP A 1058 15.00 -37.63 6.77
CA ASP A 1058 15.88 -37.22 5.66
C ASP A 1058 15.13 -37.13 4.34
N ASP A 1059 14.12 -37.98 4.11
CA ASP A 1059 13.21 -37.88 2.97
C ASP A 1059 12.42 -36.56 3.01
N ILE A 1060 11.86 -36.20 4.17
CA ILE A 1060 11.17 -34.92 4.38
C ILE A 1060 12.14 -33.75 4.19
N LYS A 1061 13.35 -33.81 4.75
CA LYS A 1061 14.34 -32.73 4.70
C LYS A 1061 14.87 -32.52 3.28
N ASN A 1062 15.11 -33.59 2.53
CA ASN A 1062 15.49 -33.51 1.12
C ASN A 1062 14.35 -32.96 0.26
N LYS A 1063 13.10 -33.38 0.49
CA LYS A 1063 11.94 -32.87 -0.26
C LYS A 1063 11.64 -31.39 0.06
N ILE A 1064 11.76 -30.98 1.33
CA ILE A 1064 11.70 -29.57 1.73
C ILE A 1064 12.81 -28.77 1.03
N ASN A 1065 14.03 -29.28 0.96
CA ASN A 1065 15.14 -28.61 0.26
C ASN A 1065 14.90 -28.54 -1.26
N GLU A 1066 14.31 -29.56 -1.88
CA GLU A 1066 13.91 -29.56 -3.29
C GLU A 1066 12.81 -28.52 -3.56
N MET A 1067 11.79 -28.45 -2.70
CA MET A 1067 10.69 -27.46 -2.78
C MET A 1067 11.19 -26.02 -2.54
N ILE A 1068 12.12 -25.83 -1.59
CA ILE A 1068 12.83 -24.55 -1.39
C ILE A 1068 13.71 -24.21 -2.59
N GLY A 1069 14.29 -25.21 -3.25
CA GLY A 1069 15.10 -25.04 -4.46
C GLY A 1069 14.30 -24.67 -5.71
N VAL A 1070 13.00 -25.01 -5.76
CA VAL A 1070 12.04 -24.56 -6.80
C VAL A 1070 11.44 -23.19 -6.49
N TRP A 1071 11.51 -22.74 -5.22
CA TRP A 1071 10.99 -21.45 -4.77
C TRP A 1071 12.03 -20.32 -4.77
N LYS A 1072 13.32 -20.66 -4.77
CA LYS A 1072 14.46 -19.75 -4.97
C LYS A 1072 14.71 -19.46 -6.45
#